data_AF-A0A962CU03-F1
#
_entry.id   AF-A0A962CU03-F1
#
_cell.length_a   1.000
_cell.length_b   1.000
_cell.length_c   1.000
_cell.angle_alpha   90.00
_cell.angle_beta   90.00
_cell.angle_gamma   90.00
#
_symmetry.space_group_name_H-M   'P 1'
#
loop_
_entity.id
_entity.type
_entity.pdbx_description
1 polymer ?
#
loop_
_entity_poly.entity_id
_entity_poly.type
_entity_poly.pdbx_seq_one_letter_code
_entity_poly.pdbx_strand_id
1 'polypeptide(L)'
;MRTTAIICLLLTTITHVYADTFTVNTTSEGGVCNATTCTLRGAINAALVTPGDDTIVFDIPADPVNENYFSGGTGQDAFQYWVIQPTSELPSLIDITIDGSTAGASVVGNPTIVIDGSLAGDSNAGTWDTLDGLTLLGNTHINKLAFINWFNAGIRFGYFQPNGIPPSSNNRLTGSWLGLSIPYGQASAPNKYGIIFTTESGTNNIVGGNMSTEGNIISGNLQYGIHFNYYLRNGSVGVFGNKIGTNPQGDLAVPNDSTGIILSTQENSNIIIGNELPGLGNLISGNNINGIHVTTSDYEMNLVIDGNLIGTDITGLTALPNREGIQLSRGRNMVVKNNVISGSTGVAELILSTDPGNPLRNVDIFNNYIGVGIDGVTPISNTSRGVYASGIAINTKIGAPGQGNVIANNFCGPTSGCGVVISNYSNNVIELRYNSIYNNENEGIDLEADRFTFNDPGDFDSGANRLQNFPEINNAAHDPDGNRINFNYWIDSHYAASDYPITVDIYAADNDGEEGKTWLASTTFSQSQYIVGNPVIRTLTSQAAIAEGDVIVTTATDAGGRTSEFSPGFTLAGQPDFSIACQHKKITSSPALSCTIRCEAEAVNGWGDEVGMLCTHADSNCSFSPSEEISFGQGELVPFSVTIDHTSVTPGIYLNEVLGSVPTQGDPIERAEVITIHQLADDDYLFVDGFDGIICH
;
A
#
# COMPACT_ATOMS: atom_id res chain seq x y z
N MET A 1 51.45 -56.32 -14.42
CA MET A 1 51.24 -55.40 -13.29
C MET A 1 49.76 -55.01 -13.25
N ARG A 2 48.99 -55.60 -12.34
CA ARG A 2 47.63 -55.16 -12.01
C ARG A 2 47.69 -54.74 -10.54
N THR A 3 47.57 -53.45 -10.28
CA THR A 3 47.57 -52.86 -8.94
C THR A 3 46.13 -52.78 -8.45
N THR A 4 45.81 -53.60 -7.46
CA THR A 4 44.55 -53.59 -6.72
C THR A 4 44.64 -52.47 -5.67
N ALA A 5 43.83 -51.42 -5.80
CA ALA A 5 43.66 -50.41 -4.75
C ALA A 5 42.53 -50.87 -3.81
N ILE A 6 42.89 -51.13 -2.55
CA ILE A 6 41.94 -51.40 -1.48
C ILE A 6 41.42 -50.05 -0.97
N ILE A 7 40.15 -49.76 -1.22
CA ILE A 7 39.45 -48.61 -0.63
C ILE A 7 39.11 -48.99 0.81
N CYS A 8 39.78 -48.36 1.77
CA CYS A 8 39.45 -48.46 3.19
C CYS A 8 38.28 -47.50 3.45
N LEU A 9 37.07 -48.03 3.57
CA LEU A 9 35.88 -47.27 3.96
C LEU A 9 35.99 -47.00 5.47
N LEU A 10 36.36 -45.78 5.86
CA LEU A 10 36.15 -45.32 7.23
C LEU A 10 34.63 -45.20 7.43
N LEU A 11 34.01 -46.19 8.06
CA LEU A 11 32.71 -46.01 8.70
C LEU A 11 32.92 -45.08 9.89
N THR A 12 32.72 -43.78 9.70
CA THR A 12 32.34 -42.91 10.82
C THR A 12 30.97 -43.39 11.29
N THR A 13 30.91 -43.98 12.48
CA THR A 13 29.65 -44.23 13.17
C THR A 13 28.95 -42.90 13.34
N ILE A 14 27.93 -42.63 12.52
CA ILE A 14 26.94 -41.60 12.80
C ILE A 14 26.26 -42.06 14.08
N THR A 15 26.64 -41.49 15.21
CA THR A 15 25.81 -41.59 16.41
C THR A 15 24.51 -40.89 16.08
N HIS A 16 23.44 -41.66 15.85
CA HIS A 16 22.10 -41.10 15.84
C HIS A 16 21.88 -40.47 17.21
N VAL A 17 21.85 -39.14 17.22
CA VAL A 17 21.42 -38.34 18.34
C VAL A 17 19.90 -38.49 18.37
N TYR A 18 19.37 -39.24 19.35
CA TYR A 18 17.93 -39.44 19.49
C TYR A 18 17.36 -38.26 20.28
N ALA A 19 16.32 -37.62 19.74
CA ALA A 19 15.54 -36.65 20.49
C ALA A 19 14.76 -37.37 21.60
N ASP A 20 14.93 -36.91 22.83
CA ASP A 20 14.19 -37.38 24.00
C ASP A 20 12.88 -36.59 24.17
N THR A 21 11.93 -37.20 24.90
CA THR A 21 10.68 -36.54 25.30
C THR A 21 10.58 -36.51 26.82
N PHE A 22 10.47 -35.31 27.38
CA PHE A 22 10.30 -35.08 28.81
C PHE A 22 8.85 -34.67 29.11
N THR A 23 8.18 -35.39 30.00
CA THR A 23 6.77 -35.14 30.33
C THR A 23 6.66 -34.44 31.69
N VAL A 24 6.34 -33.16 31.66
CA VAL A 24 6.01 -32.37 32.86
C VAL A 24 4.68 -32.87 33.43
N ASN A 25 4.69 -33.31 34.68
CA ASN A 25 3.54 -33.94 35.32
C ASN A 25 3.12 -33.27 36.64
N THR A 26 3.69 -32.12 36.95
CA THR A 26 3.34 -31.32 38.14
C THR A 26 3.46 -29.83 37.87
N THR A 27 2.63 -29.05 38.55
CA THR A 27 2.74 -27.58 38.61
C THR A 27 3.79 -27.09 39.61
N SER A 28 4.39 -28.00 40.39
CA SER A 28 5.41 -27.65 41.38
C SER A 28 6.68 -27.10 40.74
N GLU A 29 7.37 -26.23 41.49
CA GLU A 29 8.71 -25.76 41.18
C GLU A 29 9.76 -26.82 41.61
N GLY A 30 10.90 -26.88 40.92
CA GLY A 30 12.07 -27.64 41.37
C GLY A 30 12.96 -28.06 40.21
N GLY A 31 14.13 -28.65 40.50
CA GLY A 31 15.05 -29.17 39.47
C GLY A 31 14.86 -30.65 39.11
N VAL A 32 13.77 -31.29 39.53
CA VAL A 32 13.59 -32.75 39.42
C VAL A 32 12.84 -33.11 38.14
N CYS A 33 13.40 -34.03 37.34
CA CYS A 33 12.67 -34.75 36.28
C CYS A 33 13.03 -36.24 36.29
N ASN A 34 12.07 -37.07 36.68
CA ASN A 34 12.15 -38.52 36.68
C ASN A 34 10.75 -39.14 36.46
N ALA A 35 10.67 -40.48 36.47
CA ALA A 35 9.43 -41.21 36.21
C ALA A 35 8.26 -40.92 37.19
N THR A 36 8.54 -40.33 38.36
CA THR A 36 7.51 -40.00 39.36
C THR A 36 7.17 -38.51 39.35
N THR A 37 8.17 -37.64 39.23
CA THR A 37 7.97 -36.19 39.28
C THR A 37 8.87 -35.52 38.27
N CYS A 38 8.27 -34.71 37.40
CA CYS A 38 8.96 -33.87 36.46
C CYS A 38 8.33 -32.48 36.45
N THR A 39 9.07 -31.50 36.95
CA THR A 39 8.72 -30.07 36.90
C THR A 39 9.15 -29.49 35.57
N LEU A 40 8.63 -28.32 35.18
CA LEU A 40 9.07 -27.64 33.95
C LEU A 40 10.58 -27.33 33.97
N ARG A 41 11.10 -26.78 35.07
CA ARG A 41 12.55 -26.51 35.20
C ARG A 41 13.37 -27.80 35.16
N GLY A 42 12.88 -28.87 35.79
CA GLY A 42 13.52 -30.19 35.74
C GLY A 42 13.59 -30.74 34.31
N ALA A 43 12.49 -30.65 33.56
CA ALA A 43 12.41 -31.07 32.16
C ALA A 43 13.38 -30.27 31.28
N ILE A 44 13.41 -28.94 31.42
CA ILE A 44 14.36 -28.07 30.70
C ILE A 44 15.81 -28.44 31.03
N ASN A 45 16.15 -28.59 32.32
CA ASN A 45 17.50 -28.97 32.71
C ASN A 45 17.92 -30.35 32.20
N ALA A 46 16.97 -31.30 32.12
CA ALA A 46 17.23 -32.62 31.58
C ALA A 46 17.47 -32.56 30.06
N ALA A 47 16.64 -31.81 29.33
CA ALA A 47 16.81 -31.59 27.89
C ALA A 47 18.12 -30.89 27.55
N LEU A 48 18.55 -29.91 28.35
CA LEU A 48 19.80 -29.17 28.11
C LEU A 48 21.08 -30.02 28.27
N VAL A 49 21.00 -31.20 28.88
CA VAL A 49 22.15 -32.11 29.03
C VAL A 49 22.06 -33.33 28.13
N THR A 50 20.98 -33.46 27.36
CA THR A 50 20.79 -34.48 26.33
C THR A 50 21.04 -33.86 24.95
N PRO A 51 21.83 -34.50 24.08
CA PRO A 51 21.96 -34.03 22.70
C PRO A 51 20.72 -34.45 21.92
N GLY A 52 20.15 -33.54 21.12
CA GLY A 52 19.00 -33.81 20.24
C GLY A 52 18.02 -32.64 20.22
N ASP A 53 17.09 -32.65 19.24
CA ASP A 53 15.96 -31.72 19.21
C ASP A 53 14.88 -32.19 20.20
N ASP A 54 15.15 -32.04 21.49
CA ASP A 54 14.34 -32.63 22.55
C ASP A 54 12.98 -31.95 22.67
N THR A 55 11.96 -32.72 23.09
CA THR A 55 10.59 -32.23 23.24
C THR A 55 10.12 -32.30 24.69
N ILE A 56 9.57 -31.19 25.19
CA ILE A 56 8.90 -31.10 26.48
C ILE A 56 7.39 -31.06 26.24
N VAL A 57 6.69 -32.02 26.85
CA VAL A 57 5.23 -32.16 26.81
C VAL A 57 4.66 -32.13 28.22
N PHE A 58 3.35 -32.03 28.36
CA PHE A 58 2.64 -31.88 29.62
C PHE A 58 1.59 -32.97 29.78
N ASP A 59 1.62 -33.65 30.93
CA ASP A 59 0.61 -34.59 31.40
C ASP A 59 0.38 -34.32 32.90
N ILE A 60 -0.09 -33.11 33.20
CA ILE A 60 -0.33 -32.68 34.59
C ILE A 60 -1.74 -33.14 34.99
N PRO A 61 -1.90 -33.90 36.09
CA PRO A 61 -3.21 -34.34 36.53
C PRO A 61 -4.19 -33.18 36.77
N ALA A 62 -5.41 -33.33 36.25
CA ALA A 62 -6.55 -32.49 36.62
C ALA A 62 -7.01 -32.88 38.04
N ASP A 63 -6.36 -32.32 39.04
CA ASP A 63 -6.72 -32.54 40.44
C ASP A 63 -7.49 -31.31 40.96
N PRO A 64 -8.81 -31.42 41.23
CA PRO A 64 -9.59 -30.31 41.78
C PRO A 64 -9.17 -29.90 43.20
N VAL A 65 -8.28 -30.67 43.85
CA VAL A 65 -7.67 -30.34 45.15
C VAL A 65 -6.34 -29.58 44.97
N ASN A 66 -5.74 -29.59 43.77
CA ASN A 66 -4.55 -28.81 43.47
C ASN A 66 -4.91 -27.34 43.26
N GLU A 67 -4.34 -26.45 44.08
CA GLU A 67 -4.60 -25.01 44.03
C GLU A 67 -4.20 -24.36 42.69
N ASN A 68 -3.39 -25.05 41.88
CA ASN A 68 -2.89 -24.57 40.59
C ASN A 68 -3.59 -25.20 39.38
N TYR A 69 -4.66 -25.97 39.57
CA TYR A 69 -5.55 -26.41 38.48
C TYR A 69 -6.87 -25.64 38.55
N PHE A 70 -7.28 -25.07 37.42
CA PHE A 70 -8.50 -24.28 37.31
C PHE A 70 -9.36 -24.85 36.20
N SER A 71 -10.65 -25.01 36.48
CA SER A 71 -11.65 -25.39 35.48
C SER A 71 -13.00 -24.77 35.82
N GLY A 72 -13.83 -24.55 34.81
CA GLY A 72 -15.13 -23.92 34.98
C GLY A 72 -15.86 -23.69 33.66
N GLY A 73 -16.93 -22.89 33.74
CA GLY A 73 -17.78 -22.58 32.59
C GLY A 73 -18.68 -23.74 32.14
N THR A 74 -19.50 -23.49 31.13
CA THR A 74 -20.40 -24.48 30.52
C THR A 74 -20.50 -24.28 29.02
N GLY A 75 -20.69 -25.35 28.25
CA GLY A 75 -20.86 -25.25 26.80
C GLY A 75 -19.63 -24.64 26.12
N GLN A 76 -19.83 -23.57 25.34
CA GLN A 76 -18.75 -22.87 24.63
C GLN A 76 -17.81 -22.10 25.58
N ASP A 77 -18.25 -21.80 26.81
CA ASP A 77 -17.47 -21.06 27.80
C ASP A 77 -16.66 -21.97 28.73
N ALA A 78 -16.71 -23.29 28.50
CA ALA A 78 -16.01 -24.27 29.33
C ALA A 78 -14.49 -24.15 29.17
N PHE A 79 -13.77 -24.14 30.29
CA PHE A 79 -12.32 -23.98 30.29
C PHE A 79 -11.63 -24.90 31.30
N GLN A 80 -10.35 -25.13 31.04
CA GLN A 80 -9.40 -25.65 32.02
C GLN A 80 -7.99 -25.13 31.75
N TYR A 81 -7.17 -25.04 32.79
CA TYR A 81 -5.75 -24.72 32.70
C TYR A 81 -5.00 -25.04 33.99
N TRP A 82 -3.67 -25.13 33.88
CA TRP A 82 -2.73 -25.31 34.98
C TRP A 82 -1.79 -24.11 35.04
N VAL A 83 -1.49 -23.66 36.25
CA VAL A 83 -0.56 -22.55 36.50
C VAL A 83 0.75 -23.08 37.08
N ILE A 84 1.85 -22.79 36.41
CA ILE A 84 3.22 -23.04 36.88
C ILE A 84 3.80 -21.68 37.29
N GLN A 85 4.25 -21.56 38.53
CA GLN A 85 4.81 -20.33 39.09
C GLN A 85 6.29 -20.51 39.42
N PRO A 86 7.23 -20.24 38.49
CA PRO A 86 8.65 -20.28 38.78
C PRO A 86 9.01 -19.28 39.90
N THR A 87 9.96 -19.66 40.77
CA THR A 87 10.49 -18.77 41.82
C THR A 87 11.78 -18.05 41.40
N SER A 88 12.21 -18.23 40.16
CA SER A 88 13.36 -17.59 39.50
C SER A 88 13.25 -17.79 37.98
N GLU A 89 14.04 -17.05 37.18
CA GLU A 89 14.16 -17.25 35.73
C GLU A 89 14.34 -18.73 35.38
N LEU A 90 13.59 -19.21 34.38
CA LEU A 90 13.78 -20.55 33.81
C LEU A 90 15.09 -20.60 33.00
N PRO A 91 15.74 -21.78 32.88
CA PRO A 91 16.95 -21.89 32.06
C PRO A 91 16.67 -21.50 30.60
N SER A 92 17.62 -20.82 29.97
CA SER A 92 17.53 -20.47 28.55
C SER A 92 17.54 -21.72 27.67
N LEU A 93 16.77 -21.67 26.59
CA LEU A 93 16.47 -22.81 25.73
C LEU A 93 17.35 -22.80 24.48
N ILE A 94 17.85 -23.97 24.10
CA ILE A 94 18.53 -24.22 22.84
C ILE A 94 18.21 -25.65 22.40
N ASP A 95 17.86 -25.86 21.13
CA ASP A 95 17.48 -27.16 20.57
C ASP A 95 16.31 -27.85 21.32
N ILE A 96 15.35 -27.07 21.84
CA ILE A 96 14.21 -27.58 22.62
C ILE A 96 12.87 -27.19 21.99
N THR A 97 11.96 -28.15 21.89
CA THR A 97 10.53 -27.90 21.63
C THR A 97 9.74 -27.99 22.94
N ILE A 98 8.87 -27.02 23.22
CA ILE A 98 7.91 -27.08 24.33
C ILE A 98 6.50 -27.02 23.74
N ASP A 99 5.72 -28.10 23.91
CA ASP A 99 4.37 -28.22 23.38
C ASP A 99 3.31 -28.24 24.49
N GLY A 100 2.75 -27.07 24.80
CA GLY A 100 1.67 -26.90 25.76
C GLY A 100 0.33 -27.50 25.32
N SER A 101 0.18 -27.91 24.06
CA SER A 101 -1.06 -28.51 23.54
C SER A 101 -1.35 -29.90 24.08
N THR A 102 -0.34 -30.54 24.68
CA THR A 102 -0.38 -31.90 25.19
C THR A 102 -1.08 -32.05 26.55
N ALA A 103 -1.20 -30.97 27.33
CA ALA A 103 -1.91 -30.96 28.62
C ALA A 103 -3.44 -31.12 28.49
N GLY A 104 -3.95 -31.21 27.26
CA GLY A 104 -5.37 -31.24 26.94
C GLY A 104 -5.86 -29.92 26.34
N ALA A 105 -7.09 -29.95 25.82
CA ALA A 105 -7.72 -28.80 25.18
C ALA A 105 -8.71 -28.09 26.11
N SER A 106 -8.88 -26.79 25.88
CA SER A 106 -9.92 -25.96 26.47
C SER A 106 -10.92 -25.55 25.38
N VAL A 107 -12.23 -25.55 25.68
CA VAL A 107 -13.26 -25.25 24.66
C VAL A 107 -13.19 -23.80 24.20
N VAL A 108 -12.91 -22.88 25.13
CA VAL A 108 -12.70 -21.45 24.83
C VAL A 108 -11.39 -21.17 24.08
N GLY A 109 -10.56 -22.19 23.84
CA GLY A 109 -9.35 -22.10 23.00
C GLY A 109 -8.13 -21.47 23.67
N ASN A 110 -8.15 -21.23 24.99
CA ASN A 110 -6.98 -20.72 25.71
C ASN A 110 -5.84 -21.77 25.78
N PRO A 111 -4.56 -21.32 25.84
CA PRO A 111 -3.46 -22.15 26.29
C PRO A 111 -3.78 -22.74 27.67
N THR A 112 -3.59 -24.04 27.82
CA THR A 112 -3.90 -24.77 29.05
C THR A 112 -2.74 -24.76 30.03
N ILE A 113 -1.52 -24.45 29.59
CA ILE A 113 -0.37 -24.24 30.47
C ILE A 113 -0.08 -22.74 30.59
N VAL A 114 -0.16 -22.22 31.82
CA VAL A 114 0.13 -20.83 32.16
C VAL A 114 1.44 -20.77 32.94
N ILE A 115 2.41 -20.03 32.44
CA ILE A 115 3.66 -19.72 33.13
C ILE A 115 3.55 -18.31 33.71
N ASP A 116 3.35 -18.26 35.02
CA ASP A 116 3.10 -17.03 35.78
C ASP A 116 4.36 -16.58 36.54
N GLY A 117 4.90 -15.43 36.15
CA GLY A 117 6.11 -14.84 36.70
C GLY A 117 5.94 -14.16 38.07
N SER A 118 4.73 -14.15 38.65
CA SER A 118 4.43 -13.41 39.89
C SER A 118 5.29 -13.79 41.11
N LEU A 119 5.86 -15.01 41.13
CA LEU A 119 6.76 -15.48 42.18
C LEU A 119 8.24 -15.50 41.77
N ALA A 120 8.57 -15.16 40.52
CA ALA A 120 9.92 -15.33 39.99
C ALA A 120 10.96 -14.43 40.67
N GLY A 121 10.52 -13.42 41.43
CA GLY A 121 11.35 -12.57 42.28
C GLY A 121 12.31 -11.71 41.48
N ASP A 122 12.20 -10.38 41.60
CA ASP A 122 13.23 -9.48 41.09
C ASP A 122 14.44 -9.50 42.03
N SER A 123 15.29 -10.53 41.88
CA SER A 123 16.55 -10.63 42.62
C SER A 123 17.65 -9.70 42.07
N ASN A 124 17.40 -9.04 40.94
CA ASN A 124 18.36 -8.19 40.22
C ASN A 124 17.72 -6.87 39.76
N ALA A 125 17.08 -6.15 40.69
CA ALA A 125 16.43 -4.86 40.46
C ALA A 125 17.44 -3.79 39.99
N GLY A 126 17.73 -3.77 38.70
CA GLY A 126 18.70 -2.90 38.06
C GLY A 126 18.22 -2.45 36.68
N THR A 127 18.90 -1.48 36.09
CA THR A 127 18.59 -0.92 34.75
C THR A 127 18.67 -1.93 33.60
N TRP A 128 19.02 -3.17 33.89
CA TRP A 128 19.35 -4.23 32.94
C TRP A 128 18.63 -5.54 33.27
N ASP A 129 17.47 -5.45 33.93
CA ASP A 129 16.72 -6.61 34.38
C ASP A 129 16.18 -7.47 33.20
N THR A 130 16.42 -8.77 33.29
CA THR A 130 16.17 -9.80 32.29
C THR A 130 15.10 -10.79 32.69
N LEU A 131 14.36 -10.56 33.78
CA LEU A 131 13.37 -11.52 34.29
C LEU A 131 12.24 -11.77 33.29
N ASP A 132 12.52 -12.69 32.37
CA ASP A 132 11.71 -13.09 31.23
C ASP A 132 11.14 -14.50 31.45
N GLY A 133 10.00 -14.79 30.83
CA GLY A 133 9.36 -16.09 30.98
C GLY A 133 10.17 -17.25 30.42
N LEU A 134 10.51 -17.18 29.13
CA LEU A 134 11.51 -18.06 28.51
C LEU A 134 12.43 -17.25 27.60
N THR A 135 13.69 -17.68 27.54
CA THR A 135 14.71 -17.12 26.63
C THR A 135 15.10 -18.18 25.61
N LEU A 136 14.97 -17.85 24.32
CA LEU A 136 15.19 -18.74 23.18
C LEU A 136 16.53 -18.39 22.51
N LEU A 137 17.50 -19.29 22.57
CA LEU A 137 18.87 -19.07 22.11
C LEU A 137 19.16 -19.70 20.75
N GLY A 138 18.35 -20.65 20.30
CA GLY A 138 18.48 -21.25 18.98
C GLY A 138 17.64 -22.51 18.84
N ASN A 139 17.10 -22.75 17.64
CA ASN A 139 16.35 -23.95 17.27
C ASN A 139 15.29 -24.35 18.32
N THR A 140 14.64 -23.34 18.91
CA THR A 140 13.68 -23.54 20.00
C THR A 140 12.26 -23.24 19.54
N HIS A 141 11.33 -24.15 19.80
CA HIS A 141 9.95 -24.09 19.32
C HIS A 141 8.97 -24.12 20.49
N ILE A 142 8.17 -23.06 20.64
CA ILE A 142 7.18 -22.94 21.70
C ILE A 142 5.78 -22.96 21.09
N ASN A 143 4.91 -23.85 21.58
CA ASN A 143 3.55 -24.00 21.10
C ASN A 143 2.54 -23.96 22.24
N LYS A 144 1.54 -23.07 22.15
CA LYS A 144 0.35 -23.00 23.02
C LYS A 144 0.64 -22.93 24.53
N LEU A 145 1.47 -21.97 24.94
CA LEU A 145 1.63 -21.59 26.35
C LEU A 145 1.12 -20.17 26.61
N ALA A 146 0.76 -19.86 27.85
CA ALA A 146 0.46 -18.50 28.29
C ALA A 146 1.58 -17.95 29.19
N PHE A 147 1.96 -16.69 29.00
CA PHE A 147 2.99 -15.99 29.78
C PHE A 147 2.42 -14.71 30.38
N ILE A 148 2.39 -14.64 31.71
CA ILE A 148 1.78 -13.51 32.46
C ILE A 148 2.66 -13.07 33.62
N ASN A 149 2.51 -11.81 34.02
CA ASN A 149 3.14 -11.20 35.20
C ASN A 149 4.68 -11.25 35.20
N TRP A 150 5.31 -11.18 34.02
CA TRP A 150 6.78 -11.10 33.91
C TRP A 150 7.27 -9.66 33.98
N PHE A 151 8.30 -9.42 34.80
CA PHE A 151 8.84 -8.07 35.02
C PHE A 151 9.42 -7.46 33.73
N ASN A 152 9.96 -8.30 32.84
CA ASN A 152 10.46 -7.87 31.54
C ASN A 152 9.61 -8.45 30.40
N ALA A 153 10.01 -9.53 29.73
CA ALA A 153 9.23 -10.10 28.62
C ALA A 153 8.56 -11.43 28.98
N GLY A 154 7.41 -11.73 28.39
CA GLY A 154 6.90 -13.10 28.40
C GLY A 154 7.88 -14.05 27.70
N ILE A 155 8.42 -13.62 26.54
CA ILE A 155 9.40 -14.37 25.75
C ILE A 155 10.53 -13.46 25.25
N ARG A 156 11.79 -13.91 25.36
CA ARG A 156 12.95 -13.32 24.69
C ARG A 156 13.47 -14.21 23.57
N PHE A 157 13.77 -13.62 22.42
CA PHE A 157 14.58 -14.21 21.36
C PHE A 157 16.01 -13.65 21.43
N GLY A 158 16.98 -14.47 21.81
CA GLY A 158 18.39 -14.11 21.87
C GLY A 158 18.94 -13.85 23.27
N TYR A 159 20.10 -13.21 23.32
CA TYR A 159 20.88 -13.00 24.54
C TYR A 159 20.77 -11.57 25.04
N PHE A 160 20.97 -11.40 26.34
CA PHE A 160 21.11 -10.09 26.94
C PHE A 160 22.55 -9.85 27.37
N GLN A 161 23.41 -9.40 26.46
CA GLN A 161 24.78 -8.99 26.78
C GLN A 161 25.21 -7.79 25.91
N PRO A 162 25.75 -6.71 26.48
CA PRO A 162 26.08 -5.50 25.71
C PRO A 162 27.24 -5.68 24.71
N ASN A 163 28.03 -6.75 24.80
CA ASN A 163 29.16 -7.02 23.91
C ASN A 163 29.20 -8.50 23.49
N GLY A 164 29.21 -8.78 22.19
CA GLY A 164 29.34 -10.14 21.64
C GLY A 164 28.07 -10.96 21.75
N ILE A 165 26.95 -10.47 21.19
CA ILE A 165 25.67 -11.18 21.19
C ILE A 165 25.75 -12.32 20.17
N PRO A 166 25.61 -13.59 20.58
CA PRO A 166 25.58 -14.70 19.63
C PRO A 166 24.32 -14.67 18.74
N PRO A 167 24.37 -15.30 17.55
CA PRO A 167 23.18 -15.52 16.76
C PRO A 167 22.21 -16.44 17.49
N SER A 168 20.95 -16.02 17.54
CA SER A 168 19.82 -16.85 17.95
C SER A 168 18.92 -17.03 16.75
N SER A 169 18.90 -18.25 16.22
CA SER A 169 18.31 -18.57 14.92
C SER A 169 17.32 -19.73 15.03
N ASN A 170 16.41 -19.82 14.06
CA ASN A 170 15.46 -20.92 13.91
C ASN A 170 14.52 -21.09 15.11
N ASN A 171 14.20 -20.00 15.81
CA ASN A 171 13.26 -20.06 16.92
C ASN A 171 11.83 -19.78 16.43
N ARG A 172 10.83 -20.43 17.04
CA ARG A 172 9.42 -20.26 16.68
C ARG A 172 8.53 -20.17 17.91
N LEU A 173 7.58 -19.23 17.91
CA LEU A 173 6.54 -19.11 18.93
C LEU A 173 5.17 -19.18 18.25
N THR A 174 4.32 -20.11 18.64
CA THR A 174 3.01 -20.37 18.01
C THR A 174 1.89 -20.56 19.02
N GLY A 175 0.68 -20.12 18.67
CA GLY A 175 -0.56 -20.37 19.41
C GLY A 175 -0.55 -19.90 20.88
N SER A 176 0.40 -19.06 21.27
CA SER A 176 0.69 -18.69 22.65
C SER A 176 0.06 -17.36 23.02
N TRP A 177 -0.24 -17.15 24.31
CA TRP A 177 -0.83 -15.90 24.81
C TRP A 177 0.16 -15.18 25.72
N LEU A 178 0.35 -13.88 25.53
CA LEU A 178 1.33 -13.08 26.27
C LEU A 178 0.69 -11.79 26.77
N GLY A 179 0.54 -11.67 28.09
CA GLY A 179 0.02 -10.48 28.78
C GLY A 179 -1.49 -10.47 29.03
N LEU A 180 -2.20 -11.58 28.78
CA LEU A 180 -3.65 -11.69 28.93
C LEU A 180 -4.08 -12.52 30.13
N SER A 181 -5.16 -12.11 30.78
CA SER A 181 -5.82 -12.92 31.81
C SER A 181 -6.44 -14.18 31.20
N ILE A 182 -6.14 -15.34 31.76
CA ILE A 182 -6.77 -16.62 31.42
C ILE A 182 -8.09 -16.74 32.21
N PRO A 183 -9.17 -17.35 31.67
CA PRO A 183 -9.22 -18.12 30.42
C PRO A 183 -9.72 -17.37 29.18
N TYR A 184 -10.39 -16.24 29.34
CA TYR A 184 -11.09 -15.60 28.20
C TYR A 184 -10.27 -14.54 27.46
N GLY A 185 -9.14 -14.08 28.03
CA GLY A 185 -8.29 -13.07 27.41
C GLY A 185 -8.96 -11.71 27.25
N GLN A 186 -9.89 -11.34 28.15
CA GLN A 186 -10.64 -10.07 28.08
C GLN A 186 -10.04 -8.96 28.96
N ALA A 187 -8.97 -9.23 29.71
CA ALA A 187 -8.28 -8.28 30.56
C ALA A 187 -6.76 -8.53 30.55
N SER A 188 -5.99 -7.55 31.01
CA SER A 188 -4.53 -7.67 31.12
C SER A 188 -4.11 -8.53 32.31
N ALA A 189 -3.06 -9.32 32.11
CA ALA A 189 -2.24 -9.97 33.14
C ALA A 189 -0.78 -9.70 32.77
N PRO A 190 -0.33 -8.45 33.00
CA PRO A 190 0.66 -7.80 32.15
C PRO A 190 2.07 -8.36 32.35
N ASN A 191 2.77 -8.55 31.25
CA ASN A 191 4.24 -8.47 31.24
C ASN A 191 4.64 -7.02 30.93
N LYS A 192 5.91 -6.64 31.09
CA LYS A 192 6.36 -5.33 30.55
C LYS A 192 6.34 -5.33 29.02
N TYR A 193 6.89 -6.38 28.40
CA TYR A 193 6.79 -6.65 26.98
C TYR A 193 6.14 -8.01 26.76
N GLY A 194 5.37 -8.18 25.68
CA GLY A 194 4.99 -9.53 25.27
C GLY A 194 6.23 -10.32 24.83
N ILE A 195 6.89 -9.80 23.80
CA ILE A 195 8.08 -10.41 23.17
C ILE A 195 9.19 -9.38 23.03
N ILE A 196 10.45 -9.78 23.26
CA ILE A 196 11.62 -8.95 22.95
C ILE A 196 12.66 -9.72 22.11
N PHE A 197 13.23 -9.05 21.09
CA PHE A 197 14.34 -9.56 20.29
C PHE A 197 15.65 -8.88 20.67
N THR A 198 16.65 -9.67 21.06
CA THR A 198 18.01 -9.22 21.37
C THR A 198 19.04 -10.19 20.80
N THR A 199 19.22 -10.20 19.47
CA THR A 199 20.15 -11.11 18.78
C THR A 199 20.91 -10.44 17.64
N GLU A 200 22.19 -10.75 17.49
CA GLU A 200 23.00 -10.32 16.36
C GLU A 200 23.23 -11.48 15.39
N SER A 201 22.98 -11.26 14.10
CA SER A 201 23.07 -12.29 13.05
C SER A 201 22.13 -13.49 13.23
N GLY A 202 21.13 -13.38 14.12
CA GLY A 202 20.09 -14.39 14.32
C GLY A 202 19.09 -14.40 13.16
N THR A 203 18.85 -15.57 12.57
CA THR A 203 18.02 -15.71 11.35
C THR A 203 16.91 -16.74 11.52
N ASN A 204 15.86 -16.63 10.71
CA ASN A 204 14.72 -17.55 10.69
C ASN A 204 13.97 -17.61 12.03
N ASN A 205 13.88 -16.50 12.74
CA ASN A 205 13.02 -16.41 13.90
C ASN A 205 11.58 -16.08 13.46
N ILE A 206 10.59 -16.78 14.03
CA ILE A 206 9.19 -16.65 13.63
C ILE A 206 8.30 -16.45 14.85
N VAL A 207 7.51 -15.38 14.84
CA VAL A 207 6.41 -15.15 15.78
C VAL A 207 5.10 -15.40 15.05
N GLY A 208 4.39 -16.42 15.50
CA GLY A 208 3.24 -17.00 14.83
C GLY A 208 3.69 -18.14 13.92
N GLY A 209 3.01 -18.33 12.80
CA GLY A 209 3.35 -19.42 11.90
C GLY A 209 2.97 -19.22 10.45
N ASN A 210 3.02 -20.31 9.70
CA ASN A 210 2.76 -20.34 8.26
C ASN A 210 1.33 -20.80 7.97
N MET A 211 0.55 -21.10 9.01
CA MET A 211 -0.88 -21.42 8.97
C MET A 211 -1.66 -20.41 9.82
N SER A 212 -2.88 -20.11 9.41
CA SER A 212 -3.77 -19.14 10.09
C SER A 212 -4.11 -19.49 11.55
N THR A 213 -3.92 -20.74 11.96
CA THR A 213 -4.17 -21.22 13.33
C THR A 213 -2.95 -21.13 14.25
N GLU A 214 -1.80 -20.69 13.75
CA GLU A 214 -0.54 -20.67 14.50
C GLU A 214 -0.23 -19.30 15.14
N GLY A 215 -1.08 -18.30 14.92
CA GLY A 215 -0.96 -16.96 15.47
C GLY A 215 -0.93 -16.93 17.00
N ASN A 216 -0.12 -16.03 17.56
CA ASN A 216 -0.12 -15.72 18.99
C ASN A 216 -1.07 -14.58 19.32
N ILE A 217 -1.36 -14.39 20.60
CA ILE A 217 -2.14 -13.28 21.12
C ILE A 217 -1.28 -12.50 22.10
N ILE A 218 -0.93 -11.27 21.75
CA ILE A 218 0.13 -10.48 22.40
C ILE A 218 -0.46 -9.12 22.79
N SER A 219 -1.03 -9.06 23.99
CA SER A 219 -1.96 -8.01 24.39
C SER A 219 -1.86 -7.76 25.89
N GLY A 220 -2.32 -6.60 26.38
CA GLY A 220 -2.34 -6.33 27.82
C GLY A 220 -0.96 -6.15 28.47
N ASN A 221 0.10 -5.85 27.72
CA ASN A 221 1.44 -5.63 28.27
C ASN A 221 1.66 -4.14 28.64
N LEU A 222 2.50 -3.86 29.65
CA LEU A 222 2.72 -2.50 30.19
C LEU A 222 3.44 -1.54 29.24
N GLN A 223 4.03 -2.04 28.16
CA GLN A 223 4.62 -1.22 27.11
C GLN A 223 4.27 -1.79 25.74
N TYR A 224 5.14 -2.66 25.20
CA TYR A 224 5.06 -3.10 23.82
C TYR A 224 4.56 -4.53 23.72
N GLY A 225 3.77 -4.82 22.68
CA GLY A 225 3.47 -6.20 22.33
C GLY A 225 4.74 -6.94 21.89
N ILE A 226 5.38 -6.44 20.82
CA ILE A 226 6.64 -6.97 20.29
C ILE A 226 7.67 -5.84 20.22
N HIS A 227 8.83 -6.05 20.83
CA HIS A 227 9.93 -5.10 20.85
C HIS A 227 11.16 -5.67 20.12
N PHE A 228 11.42 -5.14 18.93
CA PHE A 228 12.67 -5.36 18.23
C PHE A 228 13.71 -4.36 18.76
N ASN A 229 14.47 -4.80 19.76
CA ASN A 229 15.40 -3.94 20.45
C ASN A 229 16.60 -3.57 19.57
N TYR A 230 17.34 -2.52 19.95
CA TYR A 230 18.52 -2.03 19.24
C TYR A 230 19.68 -3.03 19.15
N TYR A 231 19.62 -4.11 19.92
CA TYR A 231 20.52 -5.25 19.80
C TYR A 231 20.22 -6.18 18.62
N LEU A 232 19.03 -6.10 17.99
CA LEU A 232 18.75 -6.83 16.77
C LEU A 232 19.50 -6.21 15.58
N ARG A 233 20.42 -6.96 14.97
CA ARG A 233 21.21 -6.53 13.80
C ARG A 233 21.56 -7.71 12.91
N ASN A 234 21.69 -7.49 11.60
CA ASN A 234 22.11 -8.50 10.61
C ASN A 234 21.25 -9.79 10.62
N GLY A 235 20.02 -9.72 11.11
CA GLY A 235 19.17 -10.88 11.37
C GLY A 235 17.93 -10.98 10.47
N SER A 236 17.12 -12.01 10.68
CA SER A 236 15.79 -12.10 10.07
C SER A 236 14.70 -12.55 11.03
N VAL A 237 13.56 -11.87 10.97
CA VAL A 237 12.36 -12.20 11.75
C VAL A 237 11.10 -12.07 10.90
N GLY A 238 10.23 -13.07 11.00
CA GLY A 238 8.87 -13.04 10.47
C GLY A 238 7.82 -12.96 11.59
N VAL A 239 6.83 -12.11 11.45
CA VAL A 239 5.70 -11.96 12.37
C VAL A 239 4.41 -12.19 11.60
N PHE A 240 3.74 -13.33 11.79
CA PHE A 240 2.64 -13.77 10.93
C PHE A 240 1.40 -14.23 11.73
N GLY A 241 0.22 -13.79 11.30
CA GLY A 241 -1.08 -14.26 11.80
C GLY A 241 -1.36 -13.95 13.27
N ASN A 242 -0.62 -13.04 13.91
CA ASN A 242 -0.78 -12.73 15.33
C ASN A 242 -1.90 -11.71 15.56
N LYS A 243 -2.49 -11.75 16.76
CA LYS A 243 -3.38 -10.71 17.29
C LYS A 243 -2.64 -9.90 18.35
N ILE A 244 -2.54 -8.60 18.17
CA ILE A 244 -1.70 -7.72 18.98
C ILE A 244 -2.52 -6.50 19.46
N GLY A 245 -2.76 -6.42 20.77
CA GLY A 245 -3.57 -5.37 21.41
C GLY A 245 -5.06 -5.69 21.52
N THR A 246 -5.49 -6.89 21.14
CA THR A 246 -6.89 -7.35 21.17
C THR A 246 -7.09 -8.60 22.02
N ASN A 247 -8.34 -8.91 22.32
CA ASN A 247 -8.76 -10.18 22.90
C ASN A 247 -8.59 -11.34 21.88
N PRO A 248 -8.80 -12.60 22.31
CA PRO A 248 -8.64 -13.74 21.42
C PRO A 248 -9.60 -13.78 20.22
N GLN A 249 -10.77 -13.15 20.33
CA GLN A 249 -11.75 -13.03 19.26
C GLN A 249 -11.31 -12.00 18.22
N GLY A 250 -10.59 -10.95 18.64
CA GLY A 250 -10.14 -9.84 17.80
C GLY A 250 -11.19 -8.74 17.62
N ASP A 251 -12.15 -8.66 18.54
CA ASP A 251 -13.28 -7.71 18.52
C ASP A 251 -13.31 -6.77 19.73
N LEU A 252 -12.47 -7.01 20.75
CA LEU A 252 -12.30 -6.16 21.92
C LEU A 252 -10.84 -5.76 22.07
N ALA A 253 -10.59 -4.49 22.39
CA ALA A 253 -9.25 -4.01 22.73
C ALA A 253 -8.85 -4.52 24.11
N VAL A 254 -7.67 -5.14 24.19
CA VAL A 254 -6.94 -5.38 25.45
C VAL A 254 -5.57 -4.77 25.24
N PRO A 255 -5.45 -3.43 25.39
CA PRO A 255 -4.33 -2.67 24.85
C PRO A 255 -3.00 -3.15 25.37
N ASN A 256 -1.98 -3.14 24.52
CA ASN A 256 -0.64 -2.87 25.05
C ASN A 256 -0.59 -1.37 25.39
N ASP A 257 -0.02 -1.03 26.55
CA ASP A 257 -0.08 0.32 27.10
C ASP A 257 0.66 1.37 26.25
N SER A 258 1.47 0.92 25.29
CA SER A 258 2.15 1.76 24.29
C SER A 258 1.88 1.26 22.86
N THR A 259 2.92 0.81 22.16
CA THR A 259 2.88 0.40 20.75
C THR A 259 2.69 -1.11 20.61
N GLY A 260 1.92 -1.55 19.61
CA GLY A 260 1.77 -2.98 19.29
C GLY A 260 3.12 -3.62 18.92
N ILE A 261 3.77 -3.12 17.86
CA ILE A 261 5.10 -3.55 17.42
C ILE A 261 6.04 -2.34 17.30
N ILE A 262 7.16 -2.35 18.04
CA ILE A 262 8.20 -1.32 17.94
C ILE A 262 9.51 -1.88 17.38
N LEU A 263 10.08 -1.15 16.42
CA LEU A 263 11.34 -1.44 15.77
C LEU A 263 12.38 -0.37 16.12
N SER A 264 13.30 -0.73 17.02
CA SER A 264 14.42 0.11 17.43
C SER A 264 15.78 -0.48 17.05
N THR A 265 15.79 -1.44 16.10
CA THR A 265 16.96 -2.16 15.59
C THR A 265 18.00 -1.22 14.97
N GLN A 266 19.25 -1.68 14.85
CA GLN A 266 20.34 -0.78 14.48
C GLN A 266 21.20 -1.22 13.29
N GLU A 267 20.84 -2.23 12.47
CA GLU A 267 21.50 -2.49 11.17
C GLU A 267 20.93 -3.72 10.42
N ASN A 268 20.92 -3.65 9.09
CA ASN A 268 20.84 -4.73 8.09
C ASN A 268 19.93 -5.92 8.45
N SER A 269 18.74 -5.66 8.99
CA SER A 269 17.81 -6.71 9.39
C SER A 269 16.70 -6.87 8.35
N ASN A 270 16.32 -8.12 8.10
CA ASN A 270 15.20 -8.47 7.23
C ASN A 270 13.98 -8.77 8.11
N ILE A 271 13.03 -7.86 8.17
CA ILE A 271 11.85 -8.00 9.03
C ILE A 271 10.61 -8.02 8.15
N ILE A 272 9.79 -9.05 8.31
CA ILE A 272 8.51 -9.18 7.61
C ILE A 272 7.40 -9.20 8.66
N ILE A 273 6.48 -8.24 8.57
CA ILE A 273 5.30 -8.13 9.43
C ILE A 273 4.07 -8.38 8.56
N GLY A 274 3.49 -9.55 8.73
CA GLY A 274 2.33 -10.02 7.99
C GLY A 274 2.71 -10.65 6.65
N ASN A 275 1.70 -11.10 5.92
CA ASN A 275 1.82 -11.71 4.61
C ASN A 275 0.44 -11.67 3.92
N GLU A 276 0.41 -11.56 2.59
CA GLU A 276 -0.82 -11.54 1.79
C GLU A 276 -1.62 -12.85 1.77
N LEU A 277 -1.01 -13.98 2.18
CA LEU A 277 -1.71 -15.26 2.29
C LEU A 277 -2.81 -15.18 3.36
N PRO A 278 -4.03 -15.67 3.07
CA PRO A 278 -5.16 -15.61 4.00
C PRO A 278 -4.82 -16.11 5.41
N GLY A 279 -5.02 -15.24 6.40
CA GLY A 279 -4.77 -15.52 7.81
C GLY A 279 -3.31 -15.43 8.27
N LEU A 280 -2.39 -14.99 7.40
CA LEU A 280 -1.00 -14.69 7.79
C LEU A 280 -0.73 -13.19 8.00
N GLY A 281 -1.66 -12.33 7.59
CA GLY A 281 -1.74 -10.94 8.05
C GLY A 281 -1.97 -10.86 9.56
N ASN A 282 -1.29 -9.93 10.25
CA ASN A 282 -1.53 -9.71 11.67
C ASN A 282 -2.73 -8.78 11.88
N LEU A 283 -3.44 -8.99 12.99
CA LEU A 283 -4.39 -8.01 13.54
C LEU A 283 -3.66 -7.18 14.60
N ILE A 284 -3.43 -5.89 14.32
CA ILE A 284 -2.66 -4.98 15.17
C ILE A 284 -3.55 -3.78 15.52
N SER A 285 -4.31 -3.90 16.61
CA SER A 285 -5.45 -3.03 16.89
C SER A 285 -5.62 -2.82 18.39
N GLY A 286 -6.29 -1.74 18.78
CA GLY A 286 -6.57 -1.45 20.19
C GLY A 286 -5.36 -1.08 21.04
N ASN A 287 -4.20 -0.72 20.46
CA ASN A 287 -3.03 -0.30 21.22
C ASN A 287 -3.12 1.20 21.56
N ASN A 288 -2.62 1.60 22.74
CA ASN A 288 -2.79 2.96 23.25
C ASN A 288 -2.00 4.04 22.48
N ILE A 289 -0.95 3.65 21.74
CA ILE A 289 -0.15 4.55 20.89
C ILE A 289 -0.18 4.06 19.43
N ASN A 290 0.91 3.46 18.94
CA ASN A 290 1.01 3.09 17.54
C ASN A 290 0.63 1.61 17.35
N GLY A 291 0.06 1.24 16.21
CA GLY A 291 0.03 -0.17 15.79
C GLY A 291 1.46 -0.66 15.55
N ILE A 292 2.16 0.00 14.63
CA ILE A 292 3.57 -0.28 14.30
C ILE A 292 4.38 1.02 14.36
N HIS A 293 5.53 1.01 15.03
CA HIS A 293 6.45 2.14 15.09
C HIS A 293 7.88 1.75 14.74
N VAL A 294 8.43 2.35 13.69
CA VAL A 294 9.83 2.21 13.29
C VAL A 294 10.63 3.44 13.74
N THR A 295 11.51 3.26 14.72
CA THR A 295 12.31 4.33 15.34
C THR A 295 13.81 4.20 15.06
N THR A 296 14.22 3.35 14.12
CA THR A 296 15.62 2.98 13.90
C THR A 296 16.46 4.16 13.44
N SER A 297 17.79 4.04 13.40
CA SER A 297 18.63 5.04 12.73
C SER A 297 18.57 4.87 11.20
N ASP A 298 19.28 5.74 10.45
CA ASP A 298 19.42 5.70 8.98
C ASP A 298 20.25 4.49 8.47
N TYR A 299 19.92 3.30 8.98
CA TYR A 299 20.52 2.04 8.58
C TYR A 299 19.61 1.28 7.63
N GLU A 300 20.22 0.38 6.86
CA GLU A 300 19.50 -0.50 5.93
C GLU A 300 18.60 -1.42 6.76
N MET A 301 17.28 -1.36 6.53
CA MET A 301 16.33 -2.31 7.09
C MET A 301 15.44 -2.75 5.95
N ASN A 302 15.52 -4.01 5.56
CA ASN A 302 14.60 -4.57 4.59
C ASN A 302 13.31 -4.93 5.35
N LEU A 303 12.48 -3.91 5.59
CA LEU A 303 11.19 -4.05 6.25
C LEU A 303 10.09 -4.22 5.22
N VAL A 304 9.28 -5.26 5.39
CA VAL A 304 8.04 -5.45 4.63
C VAL A 304 6.89 -5.53 5.61
N ILE A 305 5.92 -4.62 5.48
CA ILE A 305 4.65 -4.64 6.20
C ILE A 305 3.57 -5.02 5.18
N ASP A 306 3.06 -6.25 5.24
CA ASP A 306 2.21 -6.85 4.21
C ASP A 306 0.93 -7.46 4.80
N GLY A 307 -0.22 -7.14 4.23
CA GLY A 307 -1.46 -7.88 4.49
C GLY A 307 -2.07 -7.73 5.89
N ASN A 308 -1.68 -6.72 6.67
CA ASN A 308 -2.13 -6.56 8.05
C ASN A 308 -3.47 -5.80 8.16
N LEU A 309 -4.24 -6.12 9.20
CA LEU A 309 -5.38 -5.34 9.67
C LEU A 309 -4.93 -4.46 10.85
N ILE A 310 -4.95 -3.15 10.67
CA ILE A 310 -4.43 -2.18 11.63
C ILE A 310 -5.52 -1.18 11.99
N GLY A 311 -5.87 -1.12 13.28
CA GLY A 311 -6.92 -0.23 13.79
C GLY A 311 -8.36 -0.70 13.52
N THR A 312 -8.54 -1.92 13.02
CA THR A 312 -9.84 -2.56 12.77
C THR A 312 -10.03 -3.82 13.62
N ASP A 313 -11.25 -4.36 13.67
CA ASP A 313 -11.52 -5.69 14.23
C ASP A 313 -11.03 -6.81 13.29
N ILE A 314 -11.18 -8.07 13.72
CA ILE A 314 -10.77 -9.24 12.93
C ILE A 314 -11.48 -9.35 11.57
N THR A 315 -12.60 -8.65 11.37
CA THR A 315 -13.32 -8.65 10.09
C THR A 315 -12.73 -7.65 9.10
N GLY A 316 -11.98 -6.66 9.59
CA GLY A 316 -11.45 -5.56 8.79
C GLY A 316 -12.53 -4.55 8.37
N LEU A 317 -13.72 -4.59 8.99
CA LEU A 317 -14.88 -3.76 8.65
C LEU A 317 -15.39 -2.90 9.81
N THR A 318 -14.93 -3.15 11.04
CA THR A 318 -15.28 -2.33 12.21
C THR A 318 -14.01 -1.68 12.78
N ALA A 319 -14.09 -0.43 13.22
CA ALA A 319 -12.98 0.23 13.91
C ALA A 319 -12.70 -0.44 15.27
N LEU A 320 -11.43 -0.75 15.52
CA LEU A 320 -10.87 -1.12 16.82
C LEU A 320 -9.55 -0.36 16.98
N PRO A 321 -9.65 0.95 17.24
CA PRO A 321 -8.60 1.90 16.89
C PRO A 321 -7.31 1.70 17.68
N ASN A 322 -6.17 1.88 17.00
CA ASN A 322 -4.97 2.36 17.68
C ASN A 322 -5.05 3.89 17.79
N ARG A 323 -4.13 4.52 18.54
CA ARG A 323 -4.01 5.99 18.45
C ARG A 323 -3.42 6.40 17.10
N GLU A 324 -2.37 5.77 16.62
CA GLU A 324 -1.88 5.90 15.24
C GLU A 324 -1.72 4.50 14.61
N GLY A 325 -1.84 4.38 13.29
CA GLY A 325 -1.68 3.11 12.58
C GLY A 325 -0.21 2.69 12.49
N ILE A 326 0.49 3.24 11.50
CA ILE A 326 1.91 2.97 11.24
C ILE A 326 2.69 4.29 11.31
N GLN A 327 3.74 4.32 12.11
CA GLN A 327 4.70 5.42 12.14
C GLN A 327 6.08 4.94 11.67
N LEU A 328 6.52 5.46 10.52
CA LEU A 328 7.88 5.30 10.02
C LEU A 328 8.66 6.57 10.37
N SER A 329 9.51 6.50 11.40
CA SER A 329 10.26 7.68 11.82
C SER A 329 11.58 7.85 11.07
N ARG A 330 12.23 6.75 10.73
CA ARG A 330 13.60 6.73 10.20
C ARG A 330 13.88 5.36 9.58
N GLY A 331 14.86 5.28 8.68
CA GLY A 331 15.29 4.03 8.05
C GLY A 331 15.27 4.08 6.53
N ARG A 332 15.75 3.01 5.88
CA ARG A 332 15.76 2.89 4.42
C ARG A 332 15.40 1.49 3.94
N ASN A 333 14.80 1.41 2.74
CA ASN A 333 14.36 0.20 2.04
C ASN A 333 13.14 -0.48 2.70
N MET A 334 12.06 0.27 2.85
CA MET A 334 10.83 -0.22 3.48
C MET A 334 9.69 -0.34 2.46
N VAL A 335 8.88 -1.37 2.62
CA VAL A 335 7.70 -1.61 1.78
C VAL A 335 6.47 -1.76 2.67
N VAL A 336 5.44 -0.96 2.42
CA VAL A 336 4.14 -1.05 3.09
C VAL A 336 3.09 -1.35 2.03
N LYS A 337 2.53 -2.56 2.05
CA LYS A 337 1.58 -2.98 1.01
C LYS A 337 0.45 -3.86 1.51
N ASN A 338 -0.67 -3.88 0.79
CA ASN A 338 -1.81 -4.76 1.07
C ASN A 338 -2.39 -4.62 2.49
N ASN A 339 -2.15 -3.52 3.21
CA ASN A 339 -2.64 -3.36 4.58
C ASN A 339 -3.96 -2.60 4.61
N VAL A 340 -4.81 -2.91 5.58
CA VAL A 340 -5.88 -2.01 6.04
C VAL A 340 -5.33 -1.23 7.22
N ILE A 341 -5.31 0.10 7.09
CA ILE A 341 -4.79 1.02 8.09
C ILE A 341 -5.92 2.02 8.31
N SER A 342 -6.74 1.84 9.34
CA SER A 342 -7.99 2.58 9.48
C SER A 342 -8.50 2.69 10.91
N GLY A 343 -9.34 3.69 11.13
CA GLY A 343 -10.02 3.95 12.39
C GLY A 343 -9.19 4.69 13.43
N SER A 344 -7.93 5.05 13.18
CA SER A 344 -7.11 5.65 14.24
C SER A 344 -7.63 7.01 14.70
N THR A 345 -7.32 7.33 15.96
CA THR A 345 -7.82 8.54 16.65
C THR A 345 -6.77 9.64 16.84
N GLY A 346 -5.61 9.51 16.19
CA GLY A 346 -4.41 10.31 16.43
C GLY A 346 -4.19 11.42 15.41
N VAL A 347 -2.94 11.70 15.09
CA VAL A 347 -2.50 12.77 14.18
C VAL A 347 -2.48 12.31 12.73
N ALA A 348 -2.22 11.03 12.44
CA ALA A 348 -2.42 10.44 11.11
C ALA A 348 -2.36 8.91 11.14
N GLU A 349 -2.94 8.26 10.14
CA GLU A 349 -2.97 6.80 10.06
C GLU A 349 -1.61 6.21 9.63
N LEU A 350 -0.99 6.80 8.60
CA LEU A 350 0.37 6.49 8.16
C LEU A 350 1.27 7.73 8.25
N ILE A 351 2.23 7.72 9.18
CA ILE A 351 3.15 8.83 9.43
C ILE A 351 4.53 8.54 8.83
N LEU A 352 5.01 9.44 7.99
CA LEU A 352 6.39 9.49 7.46
C LEU A 352 7.12 10.69 8.08
N SER A 353 7.61 10.52 9.30
CA SER A 353 8.10 11.64 10.13
C SER A 353 9.59 11.52 10.36
N THR A 354 10.43 12.48 9.98
CA THR A 354 11.89 12.36 10.18
C THR A 354 12.52 13.55 10.88
N ASP A 355 13.65 13.28 11.49
CA ASP A 355 14.59 14.29 12.01
C ASP A 355 15.52 14.70 10.85
N PRO A 356 15.81 16.00 10.64
CA PRO A 356 16.68 16.47 9.55
C PRO A 356 18.04 15.75 9.47
N GLY A 357 18.54 15.19 10.57
CA GLY A 357 19.79 14.41 10.59
C GLY A 357 19.68 12.96 10.08
N ASN A 358 18.47 12.41 9.91
CA ASN A 358 18.23 11.00 9.57
C ASN A 358 16.96 10.83 8.72
N PRO A 359 17.00 11.08 7.40
CA PRO A 359 15.81 11.02 6.55
C PRO A 359 15.38 9.58 6.25
N LEU A 360 14.12 9.43 5.83
CA LEU A 360 13.59 8.20 5.27
C LEU A 360 14.05 8.08 3.82
N ARG A 361 14.47 6.89 3.39
CA ARG A 361 14.87 6.65 2.00
C ARG A 361 14.28 5.37 1.44
N ASN A 362 13.90 5.38 0.15
CA ASN A 362 13.44 4.17 -0.54
C ASN A 362 12.28 3.51 0.22
N VAL A 363 11.16 4.23 0.28
CA VAL A 363 9.94 3.75 0.94
C VAL A 363 8.87 3.58 -0.13
N ASP A 364 8.41 2.35 -0.34
CA ASP A 364 7.35 2.04 -1.30
C ASP A 364 6.06 1.72 -0.54
N ILE A 365 4.98 2.46 -0.82
CA ILE A 365 3.68 2.34 -0.17
C ILE A 365 2.64 2.13 -1.25
N PHE A 366 2.07 0.93 -1.38
CA PHE A 366 1.16 0.62 -2.48
C PHE A 366 0.10 -0.41 -2.11
N ASN A 367 -1.06 -0.38 -2.78
CA ASN A 367 -2.18 -1.30 -2.55
C ASN A 367 -2.66 -1.36 -1.08
N ASN A 368 -2.54 -0.26 -0.32
CA ASN A 368 -3.11 -0.18 1.02
C ASN A 368 -4.50 0.47 1.00
N TYR A 369 -5.33 0.10 1.96
CA TYR A 369 -6.63 0.68 2.26
C TYR A 369 -6.50 1.59 3.48
N ILE A 370 -6.66 2.90 3.29
CA ILE A 370 -6.48 3.93 4.31
C ILE A 370 -7.79 4.71 4.50
N GLY A 371 -8.40 4.55 5.67
CA GLY A 371 -9.72 5.11 6.02
C GLY A 371 -10.92 4.34 5.43
N VAL A 372 -10.67 3.16 4.87
CA VAL A 372 -11.67 2.20 4.39
C VAL A 372 -11.34 0.78 4.85
N GLY A 373 -12.35 -0.06 4.97
CA GLY A 373 -12.21 -1.46 5.35
C GLY A 373 -11.52 -2.32 4.29
N ILE A 374 -11.35 -3.60 4.61
CA ILE A 374 -10.68 -4.59 3.76
C ILE A 374 -11.34 -4.80 2.38
N ASP A 375 -12.60 -4.39 2.23
CA ASP A 375 -13.34 -4.41 0.96
C ASP A 375 -13.04 -3.20 0.06
N GLY A 376 -12.25 -2.24 0.54
CA GLY A 376 -11.85 -1.03 -0.16
C GLY A 376 -12.95 0.04 -0.28
N VAL A 377 -14.13 -0.18 0.31
CA VAL A 377 -15.30 0.69 0.13
C VAL A 377 -16.06 1.01 1.42
N THR A 378 -16.03 0.12 2.44
CA THR A 378 -16.68 0.37 3.73
C THR A 378 -15.92 1.47 4.46
N PRO A 379 -16.53 2.62 4.78
CA PRO A 379 -15.83 3.69 5.48
C PRO A 379 -15.44 3.26 6.91
N ILE A 380 -14.15 3.37 7.23
CA ILE A 380 -13.62 3.23 8.59
C ILE A 380 -12.76 4.46 8.85
N SER A 381 -13.45 5.57 9.07
CA SER A 381 -12.86 6.90 9.02
C SER A 381 -11.73 7.09 10.02
N ASN A 382 -10.66 7.74 9.56
CA ASN A 382 -9.59 8.22 10.43
C ASN A 382 -9.96 9.61 10.93
N THR A 383 -9.72 9.90 12.22
CA THR A 383 -10.01 11.23 12.78
C THR A 383 -8.88 12.24 12.54
N SER A 384 -8.04 11.97 11.54
CA SER A 384 -7.03 12.90 11.03
C SER A 384 -6.60 12.47 9.61
N ARG A 385 -5.43 12.95 9.17
CA ARG A 385 -4.82 12.74 7.85
C ARG A 385 -4.63 11.24 7.55
N GLY A 386 -4.87 10.83 6.30
CA GLY A 386 -4.60 9.47 5.86
C GLY A 386 -3.10 9.17 5.84
N VAL A 387 -2.34 9.94 5.06
CA VAL A 387 -0.88 9.89 5.04
C VAL A 387 -0.31 11.25 5.41
N TYR A 388 0.65 11.27 6.34
CA TYR A 388 1.30 12.50 6.76
C TYR A 388 2.82 12.38 6.74
N ALA A 389 3.46 13.09 5.81
CA ALA A 389 4.90 13.25 5.75
C ALA A 389 5.33 14.57 6.40
N SER A 390 5.96 14.49 7.57
CA SER A 390 6.34 15.66 8.37
C SER A 390 7.84 15.85 8.50
N GLY A 391 8.64 15.03 7.81
CA GLY A 391 10.09 15.08 7.77
C GLY A 391 10.62 15.08 6.35
N ILE A 392 11.93 14.84 6.21
CA ILE A 392 12.59 14.53 4.95
C ILE A 392 12.39 13.05 4.59
N ALA A 393 11.71 12.79 3.49
CA ALA A 393 11.58 11.48 2.83
C ALA A 393 12.08 11.59 1.38
N ILE A 394 13.01 10.72 1.00
CA ILE A 394 13.70 10.75 -0.30
C ILE A 394 13.40 9.46 -1.03
N ASN A 395 13.08 9.56 -2.33
CA ASN A 395 12.75 8.40 -3.16
C ASN A 395 11.65 7.54 -2.51
N THR A 396 10.57 8.20 -2.11
CA THR A 396 9.39 7.55 -1.55
C THR A 396 8.31 7.51 -2.61
N LYS A 397 7.68 6.35 -2.80
CA LYS A 397 6.62 6.15 -3.77
C LYS A 397 5.35 5.76 -3.05
N ILE A 398 4.29 6.52 -3.27
CA ILE A 398 2.96 6.24 -2.78
C ILE A 398 2.12 5.94 -4.02
N GLY A 399 1.78 4.67 -4.17
CA GLY A 399 1.08 4.11 -5.31
C GLY A 399 2.03 3.56 -6.38
N ALA A 400 1.52 2.62 -7.18
CA ALA A 400 2.22 1.99 -8.28
C ALA A 400 1.20 1.57 -9.36
N PRO A 401 1.62 1.36 -10.63
CA PRO A 401 0.72 0.96 -11.71
C PRO A 401 -0.09 -0.29 -11.35
N GLY A 402 -1.41 -0.19 -11.37
CA GLY A 402 -2.32 -1.29 -10.99
C GLY A 402 -2.33 -1.66 -9.50
N GLN A 403 -1.61 -0.91 -8.66
CA GLN A 403 -1.44 -1.12 -7.22
C GLN A 403 -1.54 0.21 -6.45
N GLY A 404 -2.41 1.11 -6.88
CA GLY A 404 -2.68 2.36 -6.17
C GLY A 404 -3.18 2.11 -4.74
N ASN A 405 -2.86 3.00 -3.81
CA ASN A 405 -3.54 2.98 -2.51
C ASN A 405 -4.95 3.56 -2.65
N VAL A 406 -5.87 3.13 -1.78
CA VAL A 406 -7.14 3.82 -1.55
C VAL A 406 -6.99 4.66 -0.29
N ILE A 407 -7.16 5.97 -0.41
CA ILE A 407 -7.01 6.94 0.69
C ILE A 407 -8.29 7.75 0.75
N ALA A 408 -9.19 7.38 1.65
CA ALA A 408 -10.53 7.96 1.66
C ALA A 408 -11.12 8.06 3.07
N ASN A 409 -12.08 8.97 3.26
CA ASN A 409 -12.81 9.17 4.52
C ASN A 409 -11.89 9.57 5.70
N ASN A 410 -10.88 10.41 5.44
CA ASN A 410 -9.98 10.97 6.44
C ASN A 410 -10.44 12.38 6.86
N PHE A 411 -10.49 12.68 8.16
CA PHE A 411 -11.06 13.94 8.69
C PHE A 411 -10.10 14.63 9.66
N CYS A 412 -9.53 15.77 9.30
CA CYS A 412 -8.46 16.43 10.05
C CYS A 412 -8.77 17.89 10.44
N GLY A 413 -10.01 18.33 10.24
CA GLY A 413 -10.49 19.66 10.57
C GLY A 413 -10.06 20.72 9.55
N PRO A 414 -10.26 22.02 9.85
CA PRO A 414 -10.26 23.05 8.82
C PRO A 414 -8.87 23.60 8.46
N THR A 415 -7.76 23.09 8.99
CA THR A 415 -6.47 23.79 8.84
C THR A 415 -5.54 23.19 7.79
N SER A 416 -5.87 22.04 7.21
CA SER A 416 -5.10 21.38 6.14
C SER A 416 -5.99 20.40 5.36
N GLY A 417 -5.49 19.90 4.24
CA GLY A 417 -5.98 18.69 3.57
C GLY A 417 -5.84 17.46 4.46
N CYS A 418 -6.66 16.44 4.19
CA CYS A 418 -6.75 15.24 5.01
C CYS A 418 -6.44 13.94 4.27
N GLY A 419 -6.26 13.95 2.94
CA GLY A 419 -5.79 12.79 2.20
C GLY A 419 -4.31 12.51 2.47
N VAL A 420 -3.44 13.06 1.64
CA VAL A 420 -1.98 12.99 1.74
C VAL A 420 -1.42 14.38 2.03
N VAL A 421 -0.80 14.55 3.19
CA VAL A 421 -0.19 15.82 3.59
C VAL A 421 1.32 15.68 3.63
N ILE A 422 2.06 16.60 3.00
CA ILE A 422 3.51 16.65 3.05
C ILE A 422 3.91 18.02 3.57
N SER A 423 4.51 18.12 4.76
CA SER A 423 4.88 19.40 5.38
C SER A 423 6.38 19.56 5.65
N ASN A 424 6.85 20.81 5.58
CA ASN A 424 7.98 21.36 6.33
C ASN A 424 9.42 20.93 5.98
N TYR A 425 9.74 20.43 4.78
CA TYR A 425 11.16 20.27 4.36
C TYR A 425 11.38 20.32 2.84
N SER A 426 12.31 21.18 2.39
CA SER A 426 12.64 21.46 0.99
C SER A 426 13.28 20.31 0.18
N ASN A 427 13.55 19.16 0.83
CA ASN A 427 14.24 18.03 0.21
C ASN A 427 13.35 16.79 0.04
N ASN A 428 12.04 16.93 0.22
CA ASN A 428 11.11 15.83 -0.02
C ASN A 428 11.08 15.44 -1.49
N VAL A 429 11.14 14.13 -1.72
CA VAL A 429 11.02 13.50 -3.04
C VAL A 429 10.04 12.34 -2.88
N ILE A 430 8.75 12.71 -2.94
CA ILE A 430 7.62 11.80 -2.74
C ILE A 430 6.76 11.77 -4.02
N GLU A 431 6.74 10.61 -4.68
CA GLU A 431 5.95 10.33 -5.88
C GLU A 431 4.56 9.86 -5.46
N LEU A 432 3.49 10.54 -5.90
CA LEU A 432 2.10 10.30 -5.46
C LEU A 432 1.20 9.84 -6.61
N ARG A 433 1.58 8.76 -7.32
CA ARG A 433 0.92 8.37 -8.57
C ARG A 433 0.00 7.17 -8.41
N TYR A 434 -1.04 7.09 -9.24
CA TYR A 434 -1.99 5.96 -9.36
C TYR A 434 -2.91 5.71 -8.16
N ASN A 435 -2.85 6.54 -7.11
CA ASN A 435 -3.70 6.38 -5.94
C ASN A 435 -5.16 6.76 -6.26
N SER A 436 -6.09 6.16 -5.51
CA SER A 436 -7.48 6.56 -5.44
C SER A 436 -7.65 7.40 -4.16
N ILE A 437 -7.76 8.71 -4.30
CA ILE A 437 -7.87 9.66 -3.19
C ILE A 437 -9.23 10.36 -3.33
N TYR A 438 -10.13 10.18 -2.35
CA TYR A 438 -11.51 10.69 -2.44
C TYR A 438 -12.23 10.75 -1.10
N ASN A 439 -13.29 11.55 -1.00
CA ASN A 439 -14.10 11.71 0.22
C ASN A 439 -13.25 12.02 1.47
N ASN A 440 -12.08 12.64 1.34
CA ASN A 440 -11.36 13.17 2.47
C ASN A 440 -11.91 14.57 2.79
N GLU A 441 -11.75 15.02 4.01
CA GLU A 441 -12.07 16.40 4.35
C GLU A 441 -11.02 17.34 3.71
N ASN A 442 -11.47 18.38 3.03
CA ASN A 442 -10.64 19.34 2.29
C ASN A 442 -9.78 18.66 1.19
N GLU A 443 -8.53 19.09 1.00
CA GLU A 443 -7.69 18.67 -0.11
C GLU A 443 -7.20 17.21 0.02
N GLY A 444 -7.19 16.50 -1.13
CA GLY A 444 -6.68 15.12 -1.21
C GLY A 444 -5.15 15.02 -1.21
N ILE A 445 -4.46 16.03 -1.71
CA ILE A 445 -3.01 16.20 -1.58
C ILE A 445 -2.79 17.64 -1.13
N ASP A 446 -2.09 17.82 -0.01
CA ASP A 446 -1.75 19.13 0.56
C ASP A 446 -0.23 19.20 0.82
N LEU A 447 0.44 20.09 0.10
CA LEU A 447 1.85 20.41 0.27
C LEU A 447 1.98 21.62 1.20
N GLU A 448 2.85 21.51 2.21
CA GLU A 448 3.05 22.46 3.32
C GLU A 448 1.95 22.53 4.38
N ALA A 449 0.88 21.75 4.25
CA ALA A 449 -0.22 21.67 5.22
C ALA A 449 -0.91 23.03 5.40
N ASP A 450 -0.97 23.83 4.34
CA ASP A 450 -1.53 25.18 4.29
C ASP A 450 -2.76 25.29 3.38
N ARG A 451 -3.35 24.13 3.03
CA ARG A 451 -4.44 23.96 2.06
C ARG A 451 -3.94 24.15 0.62
N PHE A 452 -4.87 24.28 -0.32
CA PHE A 452 -4.56 24.45 -1.73
C PHE A 452 -3.51 25.54 -2.02
N THR A 453 -2.40 25.12 -2.64
CA THR A 453 -1.28 25.94 -3.06
C THR A 453 -1.41 26.29 -4.55
N PHE A 454 -1.44 27.59 -4.89
CA PHE A 454 -1.51 28.03 -6.29
C PHE A 454 -0.16 27.93 -7.00
N ASN A 455 -0.20 27.63 -8.32
CA ASN A 455 0.99 27.71 -9.17
C ASN A 455 1.65 29.10 -9.14
N ASP A 456 2.99 29.16 -9.17
CA ASP A 456 3.78 30.38 -9.32
C ASP A 456 4.63 30.40 -10.61
N PRO A 457 5.00 31.59 -11.15
CA PRO A 457 5.73 31.66 -12.41
C PRO A 457 7.15 31.08 -12.36
N GLY A 458 7.39 30.03 -13.13
CA GLY A 458 8.70 29.39 -13.27
C GLY A 458 9.11 28.49 -12.10
N ASP A 459 8.26 28.29 -11.09
CA ASP A 459 8.36 27.28 -10.04
C ASP A 459 9.76 27.18 -9.41
N PHE A 460 10.25 28.26 -8.80
CA PHE A 460 11.58 28.25 -8.13
C PHE A 460 11.50 27.90 -6.64
N ASP A 461 10.39 27.31 -6.24
CA ASP A 461 10.02 27.15 -4.86
C ASP A 461 10.86 26.10 -4.13
N SER A 462 10.79 26.22 -2.81
CA SER A 462 11.44 25.29 -1.89
C SER A 462 10.42 24.88 -0.85
N GLY A 463 10.34 23.58 -0.57
CA GLY A 463 9.35 23.04 0.36
C GLY A 463 9.05 21.59 0.05
N ALA A 464 7.97 21.09 0.62
CA ALA A 464 7.35 19.83 0.31
C ALA A 464 7.26 19.64 -1.20
N ASN A 465 7.96 18.62 -1.73
CA ASN A 465 8.03 18.35 -3.16
C ASN A 465 8.39 19.57 -4.04
N ARG A 466 9.14 20.54 -3.50
CA ARG A 466 9.44 21.84 -4.14
C ARG A 466 8.22 22.65 -4.55
N LEU A 467 7.04 22.35 -3.99
CA LEU A 467 5.77 22.95 -4.41
C LEU A 467 5.51 22.84 -5.92
N GLN A 468 5.94 21.71 -6.51
CA GLN A 468 5.82 21.44 -7.95
C GLN A 468 4.47 21.91 -8.51
N ASN A 469 4.49 22.79 -9.51
CA ASN A 469 3.29 23.28 -10.17
C ASN A 469 2.49 22.13 -10.79
N PHE A 470 1.17 22.14 -10.60
CA PHE A 470 0.25 21.22 -11.26
C PHE A 470 -0.07 21.66 -12.70
N PRO A 471 -0.61 20.77 -13.55
CA PRO A 471 -1.02 21.13 -14.91
C PRO A 471 -2.20 22.10 -14.92
N GLU A 472 -2.07 23.19 -15.67
CA GLU A 472 -3.17 24.12 -15.96
C GLU A 472 -3.94 23.64 -17.18
N ILE A 473 -5.22 23.35 -17.01
CA ILE A 473 -6.09 22.80 -18.05
C ILE A 473 -6.72 23.96 -18.83
N ASN A 474 -6.29 24.17 -20.07
CA ASN A 474 -6.89 25.16 -20.96
C ASN A 474 -8.21 24.65 -21.56
N ASN A 475 -8.24 23.37 -21.94
CA ASN A 475 -9.42 22.71 -22.47
C ASN A 475 -9.30 21.19 -22.30
N ALA A 476 -10.39 20.52 -21.91
CA ALA A 476 -10.48 19.07 -21.92
C ALA A 476 -11.87 18.64 -22.42
N ALA A 477 -11.90 17.67 -23.32
CA ALA A 477 -13.16 17.18 -23.87
C ALA A 477 -13.14 15.66 -24.05
N HIS A 478 -14.27 15.03 -23.71
CA HIS A 478 -14.51 13.60 -23.86
C HIS A 478 -14.92 13.29 -25.29
N ASP A 479 -14.21 12.34 -25.87
CA ASP A 479 -14.51 11.73 -27.15
C ASP A 479 -15.05 10.32 -26.87
N PRO A 480 -16.37 10.09 -27.06
CA PRO A 480 -16.98 8.80 -26.76
C PRO A 480 -16.41 7.68 -27.64
N ASP A 481 -15.93 8.01 -28.84
CA ASP A 481 -15.32 7.06 -29.75
C ASP A 481 -13.93 6.66 -29.26
N GLY A 482 -13.87 5.50 -28.62
CA GLY A 482 -12.65 4.95 -28.05
C GLY A 482 -12.32 5.48 -26.64
N ASN A 483 -13.29 6.11 -25.97
CA ASN A 483 -13.17 6.61 -24.60
C ASN A 483 -11.92 7.50 -24.41
N ARG A 484 -11.77 8.50 -25.28
CA ARG A 484 -10.58 9.35 -25.34
C ARG A 484 -10.82 10.70 -24.66
N ILE A 485 -9.74 11.28 -24.15
CA ILE A 485 -9.69 12.61 -23.56
C ILE A 485 -8.79 13.47 -24.44
N ASN A 486 -9.38 14.49 -25.07
CA ASN A 486 -8.64 15.52 -25.79
C ASN A 486 -8.25 16.61 -24.81
N PHE A 487 -6.98 16.61 -24.42
CA PHE A 487 -6.43 17.35 -23.28
C PHE A 487 -5.44 18.41 -23.77
N ASN A 488 -5.77 19.69 -23.53
CA ASN A 488 -4.93 20.85 -23.82
C ASN A 488 -4.51 21.50 -22.51
N TYR A 489 -3.22 21.52 -22.23
CA TYR A 489 -2.69 21.92 -20.92
C TYR A 489 -1.32 22.58 -21.00
N TRP A 490 -0.94 23.28 -19.94
CA TRP A 490 0.37 23.89 -19.74
C TRP A 490 0.92 23.59 -18.35
N ILE A 491 2.24 23.62 -18.18
CA ILE A 491 2.91 23.50 -16.88
C ILE A 491 4.01 24.56 -16.82
N ASP A 492 3.89 25.53 -15.92
CA ASP A 492 4.88 26.61 -15.75
C ASP A 492 5.98 26.24 -14.74
N SER A 493 6.71 25.16 -15.01
CA SER A 493 7.83 24.72 -14.16
C SER A 493 9.17 24.92 -14.86
N HIS A 494 9.98 25.88 -14.42
CA HIS A 494 11.25 26.16 -15.07
C HIS A 494 12.21 24.97 -14.93
N TYR A 495 12.89 24.59 -16.02
CA TYR A 495 13.85 23.47 -16.06
C TYR A 495 15.08 23.62 -15.14
N ALA A 496 15.18 24.73 -14.40
CA ALA A 496 16.23 24.97 -13.41
C ALA A 496 15.77 24.58 -11.99
N ALA A 497 14.48 24.34 -11.82
CA ALA A 497 13.85 24.05 -10.53
C ALA A 497 13.07 22.72 -10.54
N SER A 498 12.58 22.29 -11.70
CA SER A 498 11.97 20.96 -11.89
C SER A 498 12.80 20.07 -12.83
N ASP A 499 12.78 18.79 -12.52
CA ASP A 499 13.46 17.76 -13.32
C ASP A 499 12.52 17.27 -14.46
N TYR A 500 13.02 17.21 -15.70
CA TYR A 500 12.22 16.83 -16.89
C TYR A 500 12.58 15.43 -17.44
N PRO A 501 11.66 14.72 -18.12
CA PRO A 501 10.29 15.12 -18.44
C PRO A 501 9.35 15.06 -17.22
N ILE A 502 8.39 15.98 -17.17
CA ILE A 502 7.33 15.97 -16.16
C ILE A 502 6.24 14.99 -16.63
N THR A 503 5.83 14.09 -15.75
CA THR A 503 4.72 13.18 -15.99
C THR A 503 3.43 13.83 -15.52
N VAL A 504 2.38 13.75 -16.33
CA VAL A 504 1.04 14.24 -15.99
C VAL A 504 0.11 13.06 -15.85
N ASP A 505 -0.51 12.91 -14.68
CA ASP A 505 -1.59 11.96 -14.47
C ASP A 505 -2.94 12.66 -14.46
N ILE A 506 -3.94 12.02 -15.05
CA ILE A 506 -5.31 12.50 -15.15
C ILE A 506 -6.21 11.55 -14.36
N TYR A 507 -7.03 12.11 -13.49
CA TYR A 507 -7.98 11.37 -12.66
C TYR A 507 -9.39 11.90 -12.89
N ALA A 508 -10.39 11.00 -12.87
CA ALA A 508 -11.76 11.40 -12.58
C ALA A 508 -11.80 11.84 -11.13
N ALA A 509 -12.35 13.03 -10.90
CA ALA A 509 -12.50 13.57 -9.58
C ALA A 509 -13.57 12.81 -8.79
N ASP A 510 -13.56 12.97 -7.47
CA ASP A 510 -14.66 12.57 -6.62
C ASP A 510 -15.81 13.59 -6.65
N ASN A 511 -16.74 13.50 -5.69
CA ASN A 511 -18.04 14.15 -5.81
C ASN A 511 -17.99 15.68 -5.63
N ASP A 512 -17.01 16.21 -4.90
CA ASP A 512 -16.83 17.66 -4.77
C ASP A 512 -15.92 18.25 -5.87
N GLY A 513 -15.26 17.39 -6.64
CA GLY A 513 -14.50 17.76 -7.83
C GLY A 513 -13.06 18.17 -7.54
N GLU A 514 -12.56 17.91 -6.33
CA GLU A 514 -11.24 18.39 -5.88
C GLU A 514 -10.23 17.24 -5.68
N GLU A 515 -10.66 15.99 -5.52
CA GLU A 515 -9.77 14.85 -5.27
C GLU A 515 -9.75 13.79 -6.39
N GLY A 516 -8.56 13.26 -6.72
CA GLY A 516 -8.41 12.25 -7.78
C GLY A 516 -8.84 10.84 -7.36
N LYS A 517 -10.10 10.51 -7.60
CA LYS A 517 -10.68 9.20 -7.25
C LYS A 517 -10.24 8.06 -8.17
N THR A 518 -10.27 8.27 -9.49
CA THR A 518 -10.04 7.19 -10.46
C THR A 518 -8.98 7.61 -11.46
N TRP A 519 -7.83 6.94 -11.48
CA TRP A 519 -6.79 7.20 -12.48
C TRP A 519 -7.28 6.81 -13.88
N LEU A 520 -7.13 7.71 -14.85
CA LEU A 520 -7.65 7.57 -16.22
C LEU A 520 -6.53 7.33 -17.23
N ALA A 521 -5.52 8.20 -17.24
CA ALA A 521 -4.44 8.18 -18.21
C ALA A 521 -3.23 8.97 -17.72
N SER A 522 -2.11 8.85 -18.43
CA SER A 522 -0.93 9.67 -18.22
C SER A 522 -0.29 10.12 -19.52
N THR A 523 0.34 11.29 -19.51
CA THR A 523 1.17 11.83 -20.61
C THR A 523 2.46 12.44 -20.06
N THR A 524 3.36 12.90 -20.92
CA THR A 524 4.57 13.63 -20.53
C THR A 524 4.61 15.03 -21.13
N PHE A 525 5.24 15.93 -20.39
CA PHE A 525 5.57 17.30 -20.77
C PHE A 525 7.09 17.45 -20.76
N SER A 526 7.68 17.75 -21.92
CA SER A 526 9.13 17.79 -22.11
C SER A 526 9.70 19.20 -21.90
N GLN A 527 10.98 19.27 -21.59
CA GLN A 527 11.69 20.55 -21.46
C GLN A 527 11.61 21.39 -22.74
N SER A 528 11.62 20.75 -23.91
CA SER A 528 11.46 21.45 -25.19
C SER A 528 10.09 22.12 -25.34
N GLN A 529 9.02 21.52 -24.79
CA GLN A 529 7.69 22.12 -24.80
C GLN A 529 7.60 23.32 -23.86
N TYR A 530 8.21 23.23 -22.68
CA TYR A 530 8.37 24.39 -21.79
C TYR A 530 9.09 25.55 -22.49
N ILE A 531 10.21 25.28 -23.19
CA ILE A 531 10.97 26.33 -23.90
C ILE A 531 10.15 26.98 -25.02
N VAL A 532 9.24 26.24 -25.66
CA VAL A 532 8.34 26.78 -26.69
C VAL A 532 7.32 27.76 -26.10
N GLY A 533 6.92 27.58 -24.83
CA GLY A 533 6.06 28.54 -24.12
C GLY A 533 4.59 28.49 -24.50
N ASN A 534 4.09 27.39 -25.09
CA ASN A 534 2.70 27.25 -25.51
C ASN A 534 2.05 25.97 -24.94
N PRO A 535 0.73 25.98 -24.68
CA PRO A 535 -0.03 24.80 -24.28
C PRO A 535 0.15 23.62 -25.25
N VAL A 536 0.01 22.42 -24.71
CA VAL A 536 0.24 21.15 -25.38
C VAL A 536 -1.07 20.39 -25.50
N ILE A 537 -1.34 19.91 -26.71
CA ILE A 537 -2.51 19.08 -27.00
C ILE A 537 -2.11 17.59 -27.01
N ARG A 538 -2.93 16.76 -26.37
CA ARG A 538 -2.83 15.30 -26.36
C ARG A 538 -4.22 14.67 -26.52
N THR A 539 -4.28 13.57 -27.24
CA THR A 539 -5.44 12.67 -27.24
C THR A 539 -5.04 11.42 -26.49
N LEU A 540 -5.69 11.14 -25.38
CA LEU A 540 -5.34 10.06 -24.46
C LEU A 540 -6.51 9.09 -24.35
N THR A 541 -6.27 7.79 -24.47
CA THR A 541 -7.30 6.78 -24.16
C THR A 541 -7.42 6.63 -22.65
N SER A 542 -8.62 6.88 -22.11
CA SER A 542 -8.91 6.65 -20.71
C SER A 542 -9.02 5.15 -20.43
N GLN A 543 -8.33 4.69 -19.39
CA GLN A 543 -8.34 3.30 -18.93
C GLN A 543 -9.53 2.97 -18.03
N ALA A 544 -10.29 3.97 -17.58
CA ALA A 544 -11.55 3.80 -16.88
C ALA A 544 -12.68 4.54 -17.60
N ALA A 545 -13.92 4.17 -17.30
CA ALA A 545 -15.09 4.86 -17.84
C ALA A 545 -15.09 6.33 -17.40
N ILE A 546 -15.33 7.20 -18.36
CA ILE A 546 -15.48 8.65 -18.18
C ILE A 546 -16.46 9.14 -19.24
N ALA A 547 -17.17 10.23 -18.97
CA ALA A 547 -18.16 10.81 -19.86
C ALA A 547 -18.06 12.34 -19.92
N GLU A 548 -18.75 12.93 -20.90
CA GLU A 548 -19.10 14.35 -20.86
C GLU A 548 -19.79 14.72 -19.54
N GLY A 549 -19.38 15.84 -18.95
CA GLY A 549 -19.90 16.34 -17.68
C GLY A 549 -19.15 15.82 -16.44
N ASP A 550 -18.32 14.78 -16.57
CA ASP A 550 -17.46 14.34 -15.47
C ASP A 550 -16.36 15.38 -15.21
N VAL A 551 -15.95 15.53 -13.96
CA VAL A 551 -14.86 16.41 -13.55
C VAL A 551 -13.56 15.63 -13.55
N ILE A 552 -12.50 16.21 -14.11
CA ILE A 552 -11.14 15.69 -14.01
C ILE A 552 -10.25 16.60 -13.17
N VAL A 553 -9.31 15.99 -12.45
CA VAL A 553 -8.20 16.66 -11.79
C VAL A 553 -6.89 16.03 -12.25
N THR A 554 -5.80 16.77 -12.15
CA THR A 554 -4.49 16.33 -12.66
C THR A 554 -3.39 16.59 -11.66
N THR A 555 -2.33 15.78 -11.74
CA THR A 555 -1.08 16.01 -10.99
C THR A 555 0.09 16.05 -11.96
N ALA A 556 1.12 16.81 -11.60
CA ALA A 556 2.41 16.82 -12.27
C ALA A 556 3.45 16.16 -11.36
N THR A 557 4.19 15.18 -11.88
CA THR A 557 5.32 14.55 -11.21
C THR A 557 6.59 14.82 -12.00
N ASP A 558 7.53 15.58 -11.42
CA ASP A 558 8.83 15.82 -12.05
C ASP A 558 9.65 14.52 -12.19
N ALA A 559 10.68 14.51 -13.04
CA ALA A 559 11.54 13.33 -13.24
C ALA A 559 12.37 12.96 -11.99
N GLY A 560 12.42 13.85 -10.99
CA GLY A 560 12.98 13.58 -9.68
C GLY A 560 12.03 12.78 -8.78
N GLY A 561 10.74 12.72 -9.10
CA GLY A 561 9.70 12.04 -8.34
C GLY A 561 8.92 12.95 -7.39
N ARG A 562 8.91 14.27 -7.60
CA ARG A 562 8.15 15.23 -6.79
C ARG A 562 6.80 15.47 -7.44
N THR A 563 5.72 15.16 -6.73
CA THR A 563 4.35 15.32 -7.24
C THR A 563 3.69 16.56 -6.66
N SER A 564 3.00 17.30 -7.53
CA SER A 564 2.14 18.45 -7.18
C SER A 564 0.92 18.03 -6.36
N GLU A 565 0.19 19.01 -5.84
CA GLU A 565 -1.22 18.84 -5.47
C GLU A 565 -2.09 18.52 -6.70
N PHE A 566 -3.36 18.20 -6.47
CA PHE A 566 -4.34 18.11 -7.56
C PHE A 566 -4.62 19.50 -8.13
N SER A 567 -4.71 19.60 -9.47
CA SER A 567 -5.20 20.80 -10.15
C SER A 567 -6.66 21.09 -9.77
N PRO A 568 -7.15 22.33 -9.92
CA PRO A 568 -8.58 22.60 -9.86
C PRO A 568 -9.38 21.68 -10.80
N GLY A 569 -10.56 21.27 -10.36
CA GLY A 569 -11.46 20.42 -11.15
C GLY A 569 -11.86 21.07 -12.49
N PHE A 570 -11.76 20.30 -13.57
CA PHE A 570 -12.18 20.71 -14.90
C PHE A 570 -13.28 19.78 -15.41
N THR A 571 -14.46 20.33 -15.71
CA THR A 571 -15.58 19.58 -16.30
C THR A 571 -15.30 19.26 -17.76
N LEU A 572 -15.31 17.97 -18.13
CA LEU A 572 -15.15 17.53 -19.50
C LEU A 572 -16.32 18.00 -20.37
N ALA A 573 -16.02 18.73 -21.43
CA ALA A 573 -16.99 19.03 -22.48
C ALA A 573 -17.18 17.80 -23.39
N GLY A 574 -18.35 17.66 -24.02
CA GLY A 574 -18.51 16.74 -25.14
C GLY A 574 -17.67 17.20 -26.33
N GLN A 575 -17.07 16.26 -27.06
CA GLN A 575 -16.60 16.57 -28.41
C GLN A 575 -17.81 16.93 -29.29
N PRO A 576 -17.77 18.05 -30.04
CA PRO A 576 -18.79 18.31 -31.05
C PRO A 576 -18.66 17.25 -32.15
N ASP A 577 -19.72 16.47 -32.35
CA ASP A 577 -19.84 15.58 -33.50
C ASP A 577 -19.89 16.45 -34.77
N PHE A 578 -18.90 16.27 -35.64
CA PHE A 578 -18.93 16.81 -37.00
C PHE A 578 -19.29 15.68 -37.96
N SER A 579 -20.52 15.69 -38.48
CA SER A 579 -20.90 14.84 -39.61
C SER A 579 -20.91 15.66 -40.89
N ILE A 580 -20.14 15.24 -41.90
CA ILE A 580 -20.22 15.82 -43.25
C ILE A 580 -21.25 15.01 -44.05
N ALA A 581 -22.45 15.56 -44.25
CA ALA A 581 -23.47 14.95 -45.10
C ALA A 581 -23.41 15.51 -46.53
N CYS A 582 -23.05 14.67 -47.51
CA CYS A 582 -23.13 15.03 -48.93
C CYS A 582 -24.58 14.95 -49.41
N GLN A 583 -25.25 16.09 -49.64
CA GLN A 583 -26.60 16.08 -50.21
C GLN A 583 -26.57 15.94 -51.75
N HIS A 584 -27.31 14.95 -52.26
CA HIS A 584 -27.45 14.66 -53.68
C HIS A 584 -28.01 15.85 -54.48
N LYS A 585 -27.24 16.35 -55.45
CA LYS A 585 -27.82 16.98 -56.66
C LYS A 585 -27.13 16.46 -57.92
N LYS A 586 -27.94 15.75 -58.71
CA LYS A 586 -27.71 15.24 -60.06
C LYS A 586 -26.67 16.06 -60.86
N ILE A 587 -25.57 15.41 -61.25
CA ILE A 587 -24.57 15.97 -62.15
C ILE A 587 -25.10 15.85 -63.59
N THR A 588 -25.13 16.95 -64.34
CA THR A 588 -25.36 16.94 -65.80
C THR A 588 -24.07 17.27 -66.52
N SER A 589 -23.63 16.38 -67.40
CA SER A 589 -22.37 16.41 -68.15
C SER A 589 -22.20 17.65 -69.03
N SER A 590 -21.05 18.33 -68.91
CA SER A 590 -20.47 19.26 -69.88
C SER A 590 -18.95 18.99 -69.94
N PRO A 591 -18.27 19.10 -71.09
CA PRO A 591 -16.92 18.53 -71.33
C PRO A 591 -15.75 19.28 -70.67
N ALA A 592 -16.00 20.00 -69.58
CA ALA A 592 -14.97 20.55 -68.70
C ALA A 592 -15.25 20.05 -67.28
N LEU A 593 -14.46 19.07 -66.83
CA LEU A 593 -14.58 18.46 -65.52
C LEU A 593 -14.17 19.48 -64.43
N SER A 594 -15.17 20.13 -63.84
CA SER A 594 -15.06 20.68 -62.48
C SER A 594 -16.20 20.11 -61.66
N CYS A 595 -15.91 19.18 -60.76
CA CYS A 595 -16.88 18.77 -59.73
C CYS A 595 -16.89 19.82 -58.62
N THR A 596 -18.05 20.37 -58.31
CA THR A 596 -18.25 21.16 -57.10
C THR A 596 -19.16 20.35 -56.18
N ILE A 597 -18.56 19.67 -55.20
CA ILE A 597 -19.31 19.01 -54.13
C ILE A 597 -19.78 20.11 -53.18
N ARG A 598 -21.08 20.20 -52.90
CA ARG A 598 -21.62 21.02 -51.80
C ARG A 598 -21.82 20.10 -50.60
N CYS A 599 -20.92 20.19 -49.64
CA CYS A 599 -21.12 19.63 -48.32
C CYS A 599 -21.67 20.72 -47.39
N GLU A 600 -22.67 20.38 -46.58
CA GLU A 600 -23.05 21.20 -45.43
C GLU A 600 -22.33 20.60 -44.21
N ALA A 601 -21.61 21.44 -43.46
CA ALA A 601 -21.04 21.05 -42.18
C ALA A 601 -22.07 21.34 -41.09
N GLU A 602 -22.56 20.29 -40.44
CA GLU A 602 -23.46 20.41 -39.30
C GLU A 602 -22.61 20.27 -38.03
N ALA A 603 -22.55 21.34 -37.24
CA ALA A 603 -22.01 21.30 -35.89
C ALA A 603 -23.20 21.13 -34.93
N VAL A 604 -23.27 20.00 -34.24
CA VAL A 604 -24.24 19.81 -33.15
C VAL A 604 -23.50 20.14 -31.86
N ASN A 605 -23.92 21.19 -31.15
CA ASN A 605 -23.43 21.38 -29.79
C ASN A 605 -24.13 20.39 -28.83
N GLY A 606 -23.54 20.11 -27.67
CA GLY A 606 -24.08 19.17 -26.66
C GLY A 606 -25.47 19.52 -26.09
N TRP A 607 -26.17 20.50 -26.65
CA TRP A 607 -27.52 20.94 -26.26
C TRP A 607 -28.58 20.65 -27.33
N GLY A 608 -28.20 20.07 -28.48
CA GLY A 608 -29.13 19.70 -29.55
C GLY A 608 -29.70 20.87 -30.35
N ASP A 609 -29.07 22.05 -30.29
CA ASP A 609 -29.41 23.19 -31.15
C ASP A 609 -28.57 23.14 -32.44
N GLU A 610 -29.24 23.12 -33.60
CA GLU A 610 -28.62 23.24 -34.93
C GLU A 610 -27.84 24.57 -35.04
N VAL A 611 -26.51 24.52 -35.09
CA VAL A 611 -25.70 25.65 -35.55
C VAL A 611 -25.44 25.46 -37.03
N GLY A 612 -26.44 25.79 -37.85
CA GLY A 612 -26.29 25.72 -39.30
C GLY A 612 -25.24 26.71 -39.80
N MET A 613 -24.10 26.20 -40.30
CA MET A 613 -23.18 27.01 -41.11
C MET A 613 -23.76 27.17 -42.53
N LEU A 614 -24.64 28.16 -42.70
CA LEU A 614 -25.06 28.60 -44.03
C LEU A 614 -23.92 29.39 -44.70
N CYS A 615 -23.14 28.74 -45.55
CA CYS A 615 -22.26 29.39 -46.53
C CYS A 615 -23.11 30.18 -47.55
N THR A 616 -23.59 31.35 -47.15
CA THR A 616 -24.35 32.28 -48.03
C THR A 616 -23.72 33.68 -48.10
N HIS A 617 -22.58 33.90 -47.46
CA HIS A 617 -21.80 35.12 -47.62
C HIS A 617 -20.73 34.94 -48.69
N ALA A 618 -20.61 35.93 -49.57
CA ALA A 618 -19.74 35.91 -50.75
C ALA A 618 -18.24 35.87 -50.46
N ASP A 619 -17.85 35.87 -49.17
CA ASP A 619 -16.46 36.00 -48.71
C ASP A 619 -15.97 34.79 -47.88
N SER A 620 -16.73 33.68 -47.82
CA SER A 620 -16.29 32.40 -47.27
C SER A 620 -16.14 31.38 -48.41
N ASN A 621 -14.91 31.15 -48.85
CA ASN A 621 -14.58 30.16 -49.89
C ASN A 621 -14.25 28.81 -49.25
N CYS A 622 -15.18 27.86 -49.26
CA CYS A 622 -14.80 26.45 -49.20
C CYS A 622 -14.30 26.05 -50.60
N SER A 623 -12.99 25.99 -50.80
CA SER A 623 -12.41 25.51 -52.06
C SER A 623 -11.92 24.08 -51.90
N PHE A 624 -12.42 23.18 -52.75
CA PHE A 624 -11.90 21.83 -52.91
C PHE A 624 -10.93 21.83 -54.09
N SER A 625 -9.66 21.55 -53.86
CA SER A 625 -8.70 21.33 -54.95
C SER A 625 -8.14 19.92 -54.83
N PRO A 626 -8.32 19.04 -55.83
CA PRO A 626 -7.39 17.93 -55.96
C PRO A 626 -5.99 18.53 -56.16
N SER A 627 -4.96 17.90 -55.62
CA SER A 627 -3.59 18.43 -55.71
C SER A 627 -3.04 18.42 -57.15
N GLU A 628 -3.68 17.70 -58.08
CA GLU A 628 -3.41 17.68 -59.53
C GLU A 628 -4.69 17.34 -60.34
N GLU A 629 -4.71 17.51 -61.67
CA GLU A 629 -5.76 16.97 -62.55
C GLU A 629 -5.74 15.43 -62.48
N ILE A 630 -6.79 14.82 -61.89
CA ILE A 630 -6.85 13.36 -61.69
C ILE A 630 -7.67 12.72 -62.82
N SER A 631 -7.06 11.74 -63.49
CA SER A 631 -7.75 10.86 -64.43
C SER A 631 -8.29 9.65 -63.66
N PHE A 632 -9.60 9.43 -63.63
CA PHE A 632 -10.19 8.38 -62.80
C PHE A 632 -10.10 7.00 -63.47
N GLY A 633 -9.31 6.09 -62.88
CA GLY A 633 -9.31 4.66 -63.16
C GLY A 633 -10.24 3.87 -62.22
N GLN A 634 -10.73 2.71 -62.67
CA GLN A 634 -11.65 1.88 -61.89
C GLN A 634 -11.01 1.43 -60.56
N GLY A 635 -11.56 1.87 -59.42
CA GLY A 635 -11.12 1.46 -58.08
C GLY A 635 -9.91 2.23 -57.52
N GLU A 636 -9.64 3.44 -58.00
CA GLU A 636 -8.58 4.29 -57.46
C GLU A 636 -8.99 4.98 -56.15
N LEU A 637 -8.03 4.98 -55.20
CA LEU A 637 -8.10 5.81 -53.99
C LEU A 637 -7.60 7.20 -54.34
N VAL A 638 -8.44 8.20 -54.15
CA VAL A 638 -8.11 9.59 -54.42
C VAL A 638 -8.00 10.35 -53.10
N PRO A 639 -6.79 10.75 -52.68
CA PRO A 639 -6.65 11.65 -51.55
C PRO A 639 -7.14 13.05 -51.95
N PHE A 640 -7.91 13.68 -51.07
CA PHE A 640 -8.31 15.08 -51.23
C PHE A 640 -8.11 15.81 -49.90
N SER A 641 -7.88 17.11 -49.99
CA SER A 641 -7.80 18.01 -48.83
C SER A 641 -9.03 18.92 -48.81
N VAL A 642 -9.62 19.07 -47.62
CA VAL A 642 -10.67 20.05 -47.36
C VAL A 642 -10.03 21.22 -46.64
N THR A 643 -10.13 22.40 -47.25
CA THR A 643 -9.64 23.66 -46.68
C THR A 643 -10.83 24.51 -46.24
N ILE A 644 -10.92 24.83 -44.94
CA ILE A 644 -11.96 25.73 -44.41
C ILE A 644 -11.32 27.08 -44.06
N ASP A 645 -11.72 28.13 -44.77
CA ASP A 645 -11.27 29.51 -44.55
C ASP A 645 -12.26 30.25 -43.61
N HIS A 646 -11.80 30.57 -42.40
CA HIS A 646 -12.59 31.23 -41.36
C HIS A 646 -12.22 32.72 -41.25
N THR A 647 -12.86 33.59 -42.03
CA THR A 647 -12.65 35.05 -41.95
C THR A 647 -13.54 35.76 -40.91
N SER A 648 -14.46 35.06 -40.23
CA SER A 648 -15.31 35.64 -39.18
C SER A 648 -15.46 34.70 -37.98
N VAL A 649 -15.10 35.20 -36.80
CA VAL A 649 -15.04 34.42 -35.55
C VAL A 649 -16.36 34.53 -34.79
N THR A 650 -17.01 33.41 -34.52
CA THR A 650 -17.80 33.24 -33.28
C THR A 650 -17.03 32.28 -32.38
N PRO A 651 -16.92 32.53 -31.06
CA PRO A 651 -16.15 31.66 -30.16
C PRO A 651 -16.82 30.29 -30.04
N GLY A 652 -16.08 29.19 -30.22
CA GLY A 652 -16.54 27.85 -29.80
C GLY A 652 -16.34 26.67 -30.75
N ILE A 653 -15.68 26.81 -31.91
CA ILE A 653 -15.45 25.68 -32.84
C ILE A 653 -13.95 25.55 -33.13
N TYR A 654 -13.36 24.40 -32.78
CA TYR A 654 -11.97 24.03 -33.08
C TYR A 654 -11.95 22.63 -33.71
N LEU A 655 -11.47 22.52 -34.96
CA LEU A 655 -11.27 21.25 -35.67
C LEU A 655 -9.81 20.79 -35.51
N ASN A 656 -9.64 19.59 -34.94
CA ASN A 656 -8.34 18.94 -34.74
C ASN A 656 -7.89 18.22 -36.03
N GLU A 657 -6.92 18.80 -36.75
CA GLU A 657 -5.82 18.10 -37.47
C GLU A 657 -5.07 19.08 -38.37
N VAL A 658 -3.90 19.60 -37.94
CA VAL A 658 -2.75 19.88 -38.83
C VAL A 658 -1.47 19.69 -38.03
N LEU A 659 -0.55 18.89 -38.56
CA LEU A 659 0.82 18.72 -38.06
C LEU A 659 1.58 20.06 -38.06
N GLY A 660 2.05 20.50 -36.88
CA GLY A 660 3.36 21.14 -36.76
C GLY A 660 3.48 22.66 -36.63
N SER A 661 2.41 23.46 -36.62
CA SER A 661 2.50 24.90 -36.30
C SER A 661 1.19 25.50 -35.84
N VAL A 662 1.27 26.48 -34.93
CA VAL A 662 0.16 27.34 -34.50
C VAL A 662 -0.46 28.01 -35.75
N PRO A 663 -1.77 27.90 -36.02
CA PRO A 663 -2.41 28.73 -37.03
C PRO A 663 -2.41 30.16 -36.50
N THR A 664 -1.78 31.08 -37.23
CA THR A 664 -2.03 32.50 -37.04
C THR A 664 -3.46 32.83 -37.44
N GLN A 665 -4.02 33.91 -36.91
CA GLN A 665 -5.37 34.37 -37.26
C GLN A 665 -5.46 34.56 -38.78
N GLY A 666 -6.15 33.65 -39.48
CA GLY A 666 -6.30 33.65 -40.94
C GLY A 666 -5.60 32.49 -41.69
N ASP A 667 -4.98 31.53 -40.98
CA ASP A 667 -4.44 30.34 -41.63
C ASP A 667 -5.55 29.30 -41.91
N PRO A 668 -5.66 28.76 -43.14
CA PRO A 668 -6.67 27.77 -43.48
C PRO A 668 -6.43 26.44 -42.75
N ILE A 669 -7.48 25.80 -42.24
CA ILE A 669 -7.40 24.46 -41.67
C ILE A 669 -7.50 23.45 -42.82
N GLU A 670 -6.52 22.55 -42.96
CA GLU A 670 -6.51 21.49 -43.98
C GLU A 670 -6.66 20.10 -43.35
N ARG A 671 -7.77 19.41 -43.63
CA ARG A 671 -7.91 17.98 -43.32
C ARG A 671 -7.77 17.13 -44.57
N ALA A 672 -6.94 16.10 -44.53
CA ALA A 672 -6.76 15.16 -45.64
C ALA A 672 -7.58 13.89 -45.41
N GLU A 673 -8.45 13.55 -46.35
CA GLU A 673 -9.27 12.34 -46.30
C GLU A 673 -9.12 11.49 -47.56
N VAL A 674 -9.44 10.19 -47.43
CA VAL A 674 -9.41 9.22 -48.52
C VAL A 674 -10.84 8.75 -48.78
N ILE A 675 -11.42 9.16 -49.91
CA ILE A 675 -12.69 8.60 -50.40
C ILE A 675 -12.38 7.49 -51.42
N THR A 676 -13.10 6.38 -51.32
CA THR A 676 -13.06 5.34 -52.36
C THR A 676 -14.13 5.65 -53.41
N ILE A 677 -13.71 5.79 -54.67
CA ILE A 677 -14.62 6.08 -55.78
C ILE A 677 -14.85 4.82 -56.61
N HIS A 678 -16.09 4.34 -56.62
CA HIS A 678 -16.53 3.24 -57.47
C HIS A 678 -17.23 3.77 -58.72
N GLN A 679 -16.61 3.61 -59.89
CA GLN A 679 -17.28 3.91 -61.16
C GLN A 679 -18.28 2.80 -61.49
N LEU A 680 -19.56 3.15 -61.53
CA LEU A 680 -20.67 2.22 -61.78
C LEU A 680 -21.01 2.11 -63.28
N ALA A 681 -20.81 3.20 -64.06
CA ALA A 681 -20.95 3.25 -65.52
C ALA A 681 -20.13 4.42 -66.13
N ASP A 682 -20.17 4.59 -67.47
CA ASP A 682 -19.37 5.59 -68.21
C ASP A 682 -19.53 7.04 -67.73
N ASP A 683 -20.56 7.35 -66.93
CA ASP A 683 -20.78 8.67 -66.32
C ASP A 683 -21.36 8.61 -64.87
N ASP A 684 -21.38 7.43 -64.23
CA ASP A 684 -21.92 7.25 -62.87
C ASP A 684 -20.83 6.82 -61.88
N TYR A 685 -20.73 7.53 -60.76
CA TYR A 685 -19.74 7.31 -59.72
C TYR A 685 -20.41 7.22 -58.35
N LEU A 686 -20.02 6.22 -57.55
CA LEU A 686 -20.42 6.05 -56.15
C LEU A 686 -19.23 6.36 -55.26
N PHE A 687 -19.43 7.25 -54.30
CA PHE A 687 -18.44 7.65 -53.31
C PHE A 687 -18.77 6.91 -52.01
N VAL A 688 -17.82 6.13 -51.49
CA VAL A 688 -17.98 5.36 -50.25
C VAL A 688 -16.92 5.82 -49.26
N ASP A 689 -17.35 6.27 -48.09
CA ASP A 689 -16.47 6.56 -46.96
C ASP A 689 -16.13 5.28 -46.17
N GLY A 690 -15.16 5.40 -45.27
CA GLY A 690 -14.59 4.25 -44.57
C GLY A 690 -15.41 3.69 -43.41
N PHE A 691 -16.47 4.34 -42.92
CA PHE A 691 -17.31 3.80 -41.82
C PHE A 691 -18.73 4.40 -41.80
N ASP A 692 -19.70 3.50 -41.61
CA ASP A 692 -21.15 3.67 -41.40
C ASP A 692 -22.01 4.14 -42.59
N GLY A 693 -22.11 3.23 -43.58
CA GLY A 693 -23.40 2.58 -43.82
C GLY A 693 -24.59 3.47 -44.21
N ILE A 694 -24.46 4.28 -45.25
CA ILE A 694 -25.63 4.86 -45.93
C ILE A 694 -25.84 4.15 -47.28
N ILE A 695 -26.84 3.26 -47.32
CA ILE A 695 -27.45 2.80 -48.58
C ILE A 695 -28.32 3.95 -49.09
N CYS A 696 -27.91 4.59 -50.19
CA CYS A 696 -28.80 5.49 -50.95
C CYS A 696 -29.42 4.72 -52.12
N HIS A 697 -30.74 4.87 -52.28
CA HIS A 697 -31.55 4.25 -53.34
C HIS A 697 -31.44 4.95 -54.69
#